data_AF-G9N615-F1
#
_entry.id   AF-G9N615-F1
#
_cell.length_a   1.000
_cell.length_b   1.000
_cell.length_c   1.000
_cell.angle_alpha   90.00
_cell.angle_beta   90.00
_cell.angle_gamma   90.00
#
_symmetry.space_group_name_H-M   'P 1'
#
loop_
_entity.id
_entity.type
_entity.pdbx_description
1 polymer ?
#
loop_
_entity_poly.entity_id
_entity_poly.type
_entity_poly.pdbx_seq_one_letter_code
_entity_poly.pdbx_strand_id
1 'polypeptide(L)'
;MHILVSNDDGPPSPHSSPYVHSFVRHLQRAGHTVSPVYYRPSANSHGDDSEGTTHARPSPSGDVEEWVLIDGTPASCVQIGLNHFFQDKGPIDLVVSGPNFGRNSTAIFALSSGTLGAALEAAASRYKAIALSFAFFSRNHDPVIIDAACRHSVKVIEFLYKQWPTDGSADLYSVNVPLVEGVESHSTVWTDILQNYWTKGGCFDAIDGADDEDLEEERIREGPGGEVDDKNKAATASKGHTHKHFKWAPKFADVYKSVEDAGPGSDGWAVKEGQTSVTPLKANFASCAGDMATREIKLPDSTSSVSPMAKLAIRENPKEEAKSKIQAIVSYDDPYVQPLIVSALNTVLPKDAFNLITDISSEGFSLSSTLPSSDSSVLQIIPYEAIDFEFASSHTKTSLINSYMIRKALIRKHYLSATLDHWAAKNPDSVLKKHLRRSEAFEVDYAEFLDDALVEAFDLRESMDRNEEKEASEREWWILKPGMSDRGQGIRLFSTMEELQDIFDGWEEDRPDSDDEEDGEGQQGGAADEDADGDYITASHLRHFVAQPYIHPPLLLSPAGHKFHIRTYVLCTGSLDVYVYKHMLALFAGKPYTAPWEAPDDIEAFLTNTCLQDSPNENTVQRFWGLPLEGAVLERVFGQICETTGEVFEAAARAMPIHFQTLPNAFEVFGLDFLVDDKGEAWLLEINAFPDFKQTGGDLREIVEGFWRGVVKVAVGPFFGVEGVLKGEEEGDMVSVRKIDLGRR
;
A
#
# COMPACT_ATOMS: atom_id res chain seq x y z
N MET A 1 -28.33 -40.98 -11.04
CA MET A 1 -27.86 -39.64 -11.39
C MET A 1 -26.62 -39.79 -12.22
N HIS A 2 -26.36 -38.88 -13.14
CA HIS A 2 -25.05 -38.63 -13.71
C HIS A 2 -24.37 -37.54 -12.90
N ILE A 3 -23.29 -37.90 -12.19
CA ILE A 3 -22.60 -37.03 -11.24
C ILE A 3 -21.24 -36.65 -11.82
N LEU A 4 -21.01 -35.34 -11.99
CA LEU A 4 -19.68 -34.81 -12.27
C LEU A 4 -18.93 -34.65 -10.95
N VAL A 5 -17.75 -35.25 -10.84
CA VAL A 5 -16.92 -35.16 -9.63
C VAL A 5 -15.69 -34.30 -9.93
N SER A 6 -15.45 -33.29 -9.09
CA SER A 6 -14.24 -32.46 -9.13
C SER A 6 -13.50 -32.53 -7.81
N ASN A 7 -12.17 -32.44 -7.81
CA ASN A 7 -11.40 -32.28 -6.57
C ASN A 7 -10.21 -31.34 -6.76
N ASP A 8 -9.91 -30.57 -5.71
CA ASP A 8 -8.78 -29.64 -5.65
C ASP A 8 -7.51 -30.25 -5.04
N ASP A 9 -7.59 -31.37 -4.31
CA ASP A 9 -6.43 -32.13 -3.79
C ASP A 9 -5.62 -32.86 -4.89
N GLY A 10 -6.02 -32.74 -6.15
CA GLY A 10 -5.39 -33.38 -7.30
C GLY A 10 -5.93 -34.79 -7.60
N PRO A 11 -5.21 -35.57 -8.44
CA PRO A 11 -5.64 -36.91 -8.84
C PRO A 11 -5.61 -37.89 -7.65
N PRO A 12 -6.35 -39.01 -7.71
CA PRO A 12 -6.34 -40.01 -6.66
C PRO A 12 -4.93 -40.47 -6.29
N SER A 13 -4.58 -40.35 -5.01
CA SER A 13 -3.29 -40.75 -4.45
C SER A 13 -3.48 -41.18 -3.00
N PRO A 14 -2.78 -42.21 -2.50
CA PRO A 14 -2.83 -42.61 -1.09
C PRO A 14 -2.45 -41.49 -0.11
N HIS A 15 -1.65 -40.51 -0.55
CA HIS A 15 -1.09 -39.47 0.31
C HIS A 15 -1.76 -38.11 0.13
N SER A 16 -1.89 -37.60 -1.11
CA SER A 16 -2.42 -36.25 -1.37
C SER A 16 -3.94 -36.21 -1.49
N SER A 17 -4.56 -37.20 -2.13
CA SER A 17 -6.02 -37.26 -2.35
C SER A 17 -6.58 -38.66 -2.03
N PRO A 18 -6.52 -39.09 -0.74
CA PRO A 18 -6.83 -40.47 -0.34
C PRO A 18 -8.30 -40.86 -0.48
N TYR A 19 -9.22 -39.90 -0.57
CA TYR A 19 -10.66 -40.16 -0.43
C TYR A 19 -11.38 -40.33 -1.77
N VAL A 20 -10.90 -39.69 -2.84
CA VAL A 20 -11.61 -39.58 -4.13
C VAL A 20 -11.88 -40.93 -4.77
N HIS A 21 -10.89 -41.82 -4.84
CA HIS A 21 -11.05 -43.15 -5.46
C HIS A 21 -12.12 -43.99 -4.76
N SER A 22 -12.06 -44.01 -3.42
CA SER A 22 -13.05 -44.73 -2.60
C SER A 22 -14.44 -44.14 -2.81
N PHE A 23 -14.56 -42.81 -2.82
CA PHE A 23 -15.82 -42.12 -2.98
C PHE A 23 -16.47 -42.37 -4.36
N VAL A 24 -15.71 -42.26 -5.46
CA VAL A 24 -16.18 -42.55 -6.82
C VAL A 24 -16.71 -43.98 -6.93
N ARG A 25 -15.98 -44.96 -6.38
CA ARG A 25 -16.42 -46.36 -6.34
C ARG A 25 -17.74 -46.53 -5.58
N HIS A 26 -17.95 -45.78 -4.50
CA HIS A 26 -19.20 -45.84 -3.74
C HIS A 26 -20.39 -45.25 -4.51
N LEU A 27 -20.20 -44.13 -5.21
CA LEU A 27 -21.24 -43.56 -6.09
C LEU A 27 -21.62 -44.54 -7.21
N GLN A 28 -20.64 -45.18 -7.84
CA GLN A 28 -20.89 -46.18 -8.88
C GLN A 28 -21.60 -47.43 -8.34
N ARG A 29 -21.20 -47.92 -7.16
CA ARG A 29 -21.88 -49.04 -6.47
C ARG A 29 -23.31 -48.71 -6.08
N ALA A 30 -23.61 -47.44 -5.80
CA ALA A 30 -24.97 -46.94 -5.59
C ALA A 30 -25.78 -46.81 -6.90
N GLY A 31 -25.19 -47.15 -8.05
CA GLY A 31 -25.85 -47.14 -9.36
C GLY A 31 -25.87 -45.76 -10.03
N HIS A 32 -24.94 -44.87 -9.68
CA HIS A 32 -24.78 -43.58 -10.35
C HIS A 32 -23.75 -43.67 -11.49
N THR A 33 -24.00 -42.94 -12.57
CA THR A 33 -22.99 -42.69 -13.59
C THR A 33 -22.07 -41.60 -13.06
N VAL A 34 -20.76 -41.80 -13.09
CA VAL A 34 -19.78 -40.84 -12.54
C VAL A 34 -18.82 -40.41 -13.63
N SER A 35 -18.58 -39.11 -13.74
CA SER A 35 -17.61 -38.49 -14.64
C SER A 35 -16.64 -37.65 -13.82
N PRO A 36 -15.37 -38.08 -13.69
CA PRO A 36 -14.40 -37.36 -12.86
C PRO A 36 -13.53 -36.37 -13.68
N VAL A 37 -13.29 -35.18 -13.14
CA VAL A 37 -12.39 -34.13 -13.69
C VAL A 37 -11.59 -33.51 -12.55
N TYR A 38 -10.29 -33.27 -12.72
CA TYR A 38 -9.45 -32.69 -11.65
C TYR A 38 -8.54 -31.60 -12.16
N TYR A 39 -8.16 -30.72 -11.23
CA TYR A 39 -7.04 -29.83 -11.40
C TYR A 39 -5.73 -30.63 -11.32
N ARG A 40 -4.76 -30.31 -12.19
CA ARG A 40 -3.38 -30.80 -12.11
C ARG A 40 -2.46 -29.69 -11.57
N PRO A 41 -2.00 -29.78 -10.31
CA PRO A 41 -0.97 -28.90 -9.79
C PRO A 41 0.33 -28.97 -10.60
N SER A 42 1.21 -27.98 -10.46
CA SER A 42 2.53 -28.01 -11.11
C SER A 42 3.31 -29.26 -10.66
N ALA A 43 4.18 -29.77 -11.54
CA ALA A 43 4.92 -31.01 -11.29
C ALA A 43 5.79 -30.99 -10.02
N ASN A 44 6.05 -29.80 -9.47
CA ASN A 44 6.83 -29.58 -8.26
C ASN A 44 5.98 -29.58 -6.97
N SER A 45 4.64 -29.62 -7.06
CA SER A 45 3.78 -29.57 -5.86
C SER A 45 3.41 -30.96 -5.34
N HIS A 46 3.36 -31.96 -6.21
CA HIS A 46 3.08 -33.36 -5.85
C HIS A 46 3.96 -34.24 -6.74
N GLY A 47 4.94 -34.91 -6.11
CA GLY A 47 5.87 -35.81 -6.79
C GLY A 47 5.18 -36.90 -7.62
N ASP A 48 5.98 -37.62 -8.39
CA ASP A 48 5.63 -38.57 -9.48
C ASP A 48 4.76 -39.79 -9.07
N ASP A 49 4.19 -39.79 -7.87
CA ASP A 49 3.40 -40.86 -7.25
C ASP A 49 1.90 -40.82 -7.62
N SER A 50 1.57 -40.45 -8.85
CA SER A 50 0.20 -40.65 -9.36
C SER A 50 0.02 -42.12 -9.75
N GLU A 51 -0.82 -42.88 -9.03
CA GLU A 51 -1.15 -44.29 -9.37
C GLU A 51 -1.91 -44.44 -10.72
N GLY A 52 -2.18 -43.35 -11.43
CA GLY A 52 -2.81 -43.31 -12.74
C GLY A 52 -1.80 -43.17 -13.88
N THR A 53 -2.06 -43.84 -15.00
CA THR A 53 -1.34 -43.54 -16.25
C THR A 53 -1.84 -42.19 -16.78
N THR A 54 -0.95 -41.19 -16.83
CA THR A 54 -1.29 -39.89 -17.40
C THR A 54 -1.06 -39.92 -18.91
N HIS A 55 -2.06 -39.47 -19.67
CA HIS A 55 -1.97 -39.36 -21.12
C HIS A 55 -2.00 -37.89 -21.53
N ALA A 56 -1.17 -37.51 -22.52
CA ALA A 56 -1.13 -36.13 -23.03
C ALA A 56 -2.44 -35.74 -23.77
N ARG A 57 -3.28 -36.71 -24.11
CA ARG A 57 -4.60 -36.53 -24.72
C ARG A 57 -5.55 -37.60 -24.18
N PRO A 58 -6.83 -37.28 -23.97
CA PRO A 58 -7.84 -38.26 -23.58
C PRO A 58 -7.88 -39.43 -24.56
N SER A 59 -8.00 -40.65 -24.01
CA SER A 59 -8.12 -41.87 -24.78
C SER A 59 -9.44 -41.91 -25.56
N PRO A 60 -9.42 -42.14 -26.88
CA PRO A 60 -10.65 -42.27 -27.66
C PRO A 60 -11.35 -43.63 -27.48
N SER A 61 -10.72 -44.60 -26.80
CA SER A 61 -11.30 -45.91 -26.51
C SER A 61 -11.94 -45.92 -25.12
N GLY A 62 -13.26 -46.17 -25.04
CA GLY A 62 -14.01 -46.27 -23.78
C GLY A 62 -13.70 -47.52 -22.93
N ASP A 63 -12.58 -48.20 -23.17
CA ASP A 63 -12.17 -49.43 -22.50
C ASP A 63 -11.40 -49.19 -21.18
N VAL A 64 -11.07 -47.92 -20.89
CA VAL A 64 -10.34 -47.50 -19.68
C VAL A 64 -11.14 -46.41 -18.96
N GLU A 65 -11.28 -46.53 -17.64
CA GLU A 65 -11.82 -45.48 -16.79
C GLU A 65 -10.79 -44.35 -16.69
N GLU A 66 -10.92 -43.34 -17.55
CA GLU A 66 -9.96 -42.24 -17.65
C GLU A 66 -10.34 -41.07 -16.74
N TRP A 67 -9.38 -40.64 -15.95
CA TRP A 67 -9.46 -39.42 -15.16
C TRP A 67 -9.06 -38.22 -16.03
N VAL A 68 -9.94 -37.23 -16.16
CA VAL A 68 -9.63 -36.04 -16.96
C VAL A 68 -8.88 -35.03 -16.09
N LEU A 69 -7.61 -34.80 -16.40
CA LEU A 69 -6.75 -33.84 -15.70
C LEU A 69 -6.65 -32.55 -16.51
N ILE A 70 -6.97 -31.42 -15.88
CA ILE A 70 -6.97 -30.10 -16.50
C ILE A 70 -6.01 -29.19 -15.72
N ASP A 71 -5.14 -28.50 -16.45
CA ASP A 71 -4.28 -27.45 -15.90
C ASP A 71 -5.06 -26.14 -15.82
N GLY A 72 -5.71 -25.90 -14.68
CA GLY A 72 -6.56 -24.73 -14.41
C GLY A 72 -7.31 -24.85 -13.09
N THR A 73 -7.86 -23.75 -12.58
CA THR A 73 -8.51 -23.76 -11.25
C THR A 73 -9.63 -24.80 -11.14
N PRO A 74 -9.95 -25.31 -9.93
CA PRO A 74 -11.06 -26.25 -9.74
C PRO A 74 -12.40 -25.76 -10.34
N ALA A 75 -12.67 -24.46 -10.27
CA ALA A 75 -13.83 -23.84 -10.94
C ALA A 75 -13.79 -23.99 -12.48
N SER A 76 -12.61 -23.80 -13.08
CA SER A 76 -12.39 -23.99 -14.52
C SER A 76 -12.60 -25.45 -14.93
N CYS A 77 -12.10 -26.39 -14.11
CA CYS A 77 -12.27 -27.83 -14.32
C CYS A 77 -13.75 -28.22 -14.39
N VAL A 78 -14.58 -27.69 -13.48
CA VAL A 78 -16.03 -27.92 -13.48
C VAL A 78 -16.69 -27.36 -14.73
N GLN A 79 -16.42 -26.11 -15.12
CA GLN A 79 -17.01 -25.54 -16.34
C GLN A 79 -16.65 -26.35 -17.59
N ILE A 80 -15.39 -26.77 -17.70
CA ILE A 80 -14.91 -27.55 -18.83
C ILE A 80 -15.56 -28.94 -18.83
N GLY A 81 -15.65 -29.59 -17.66
CA GLY A 81 -16.33 -30.87 -17.49
C GLY A 81 -17.81 -30.82 -17.85
N LEU A 82 -18.51 -29.74 -17.47
CA LEU A 82 -19.94 -29.56 -17.76
C LEU A 82 -20.22 -29.30 -19.25
N ASN A 83 -19.39 -28.48 -19.91
CA ASN A 83 -19.70 -27.97 -21.25
C ASN A 83 -18.97 -28.69 -22.38
N HIS A 84 -17.79 -29.26 -22.12
CA HIS A 84 -16.88 -29.74 -23.16
C HIS A 84 -16.55 -31.22 -23.08
N PHE A 85 -16.82 -31.90 -21.96
CA PHE A 85 -16.60 -33.34 -21.80
C PHE A 85 -17.89 -34.10 -21.40
N PHE A 86 -17.87 -35.42 -21.57
CA PHE A 86 -18.90 -36.37 -21.11
C PHE A 86 -20.30 -36.26 -21.73
N GLN A 87 -20.48 -35.54 -22.84
CA GLN A 87 -21.78 -35.41 -23.50
C GLN A 87 -22.32 -36.75 -24.02
N ASP A 88 -21.43 -37.72 -24.25
CA ASP A 88 -21.74 -39.11 -24.63
C ASP A 88 -22.43 -39.91 -23.52
N LYS A 89 -22.22 -39.54 -22.25
CA LYS A 89 -22.78 -40.22 -21.06
C LYS A 89 -24.16 -39.70 -20.64
N GLY A 90 -24.71 -38.74 -21.37
CA GLY A 90 -25.99 -38.08 -21.07
C GLY A 90 -25.84 -36.86 -20.16
N PRO A 91 -26.96 -36.16 -19.84
CA PRO A 91 -26.92 -34.91 -19.09
C PRO A 91 -26.40 -35.14 -17.66
N ILE A 92 -25.60 -34.19 -17.15
CA ILE A 92 -25.14 -34.17 -15.77
C ILE A 92 -26.27 -33.67 -14.87
N ASP A 93 -26.59 -34.43 -13.82
CA ASP A 93 -27.67 -34.14 -12.87
C ASP A 93 -27.18 -33.34 -11.64
N LEU A 94 -25.93 -33.60 -11.22
CA LEU A 94 -25.34 -33.09 -9.98
C LEU A 94 -23.83 -32.93 -10.15
N VAL A 95 -23.28 -31.86 -9.59
CA VAL A 95 -21.82 -31.71 -9.40
C VAL A 95 -21.49 -31.95 -7.94
N VAL A 96 -20.49 -32.79 -7.67
CA VAL A 96 -19.91 -32.97 -6.35
C VAL A 96 -18.45 -32.54 -6.41
N SER A 97 -18.10 -31.50 -5.66
CA SER A 97 -16.70 -31.12 -5.47
C SER A 97 -16.20 -31.74 -4.17
N GLY A 98 -15.11 -32.51 -4.21
CA GLY A 98 -14.55 -33.27 -3.10
C GLY A 98 -14.75 -34.80 -3.25
N PRO A 99 -14.45 -35.59 -2.21
CA PRO A 99 -14.22 -35.16 -0.83
C PRO A 99 -12.85 -34.53 -0.63
N ASN A 100 -12.81 -33.31 -0.08
CA ASN A 100 -11.58 -32.60 0.28
C ASN A 100 -10.84 -33.25 1.45
N PHE A 101 -9.50 -33.20 1.40
CA PHE A 101 -8.61 -33.54 2.49
C PHE A 101 -8.59 -32.44 3.57
N GLY A 102 -9.55 -32.51 4.49
CA GLY A 102 -9.69 -31.54 5.58
C GLY A 102 -11.07 -30.86 5.60
N ARG A 103 -11.28 -29.99 6.59
CA ARG A 103 -12.57 -29.33 6.84
C ARG A 103 -12.69 -28.00 6.07
N ASN A 104 -13.86 -27.75 5.48
CA ASN A 104 -14.21 -26.46 4.87
C ASN A 104 -15.34 -25.79 5.69
N SER A 105 -15.23 -25.85 7.01
CA SER A 105 -16.16 -25.23 7.96
C SER A 105 -15.66 -23.85 8.40
N THR A 106 -16.56 -22.94 8.78
CA THR A 106 -16.27 -21.52 9.10
C THR A 106 -15.88 -20.67 7.89
N ALA A 107 -16.15 -19.35 7.95
CA ALA A 107 -16.01 -18.43 6.82
C ALA A 107 -14.57 -18.33 6.29
N ILE A 108 -13.57 -18.33 7.18
CA ILE A 108 -12.16 -18.19 6.78
C ILE A 108 -11.61 -19.40 6.01
N PHE A 109 -12.05 -20.63 6.34
CA PHE A 109 -11.66 -21.83 5.58
C PHE A 109 -12.50 -21.98 4.32
N ALA A 110 -13.78 -21.64 4.38
CA ALA A 110 -14.67 -21.63 3.23
C ALA A 110 -14.16 -20.71 2.09
N LEU A 111 -13.66 -19.52 2.41
CA LEU A 111 -13.16 -18.55 1.41
C LEU A 111 -11.86 -18.98 0.73
N SER A 112 -11.06 -19.83 1.38
CA SER A 112 -9.78 -20.33 0.81
C SER A 112 -9.93 -21.69 0.14
N SER A 113 -11.13 -22.26 0.11
CA SER A 113 -11.39 -23.63 -0.35
C SER A 113 -11.62 -23.69 -1.88
N GLY A 114 -10.77 -24.43 -2.59
CA GLY A 114 -10.98 -24.76 -4.00
C GLY A 114 -12.20 -25.65 -4.19
N THR A 115 -12.47 -26.55 -3.24
CA THR A 115 -13.66 -27.42 -3.22
C THR A 115 -14.97 -26.61 -3.21
N LEU A 116 -15.05 -25.59 -2.35
CA LEU A 116 -16.24 -24.74 -2.27
C LEU A 116 -16.34 -23.83 -3.51
N GLY A 117 -15.21 -23.32 -3.99
CA GLY A 117 -15.14 -22.54 -5.22
C GLY A 117 -15.67 -23.28 -6.45
N ALA A 118 -15.30 -24.56 -6.61
CA ALA A 118 -15.78 -25.38 -7.73
C ALA A 118 -17.28 -25.68 -7.64
N ALA A 119 -17.81 -25.92 -6.43
CA ALA A 119 -19.24 -26.11 -6.20
C ALA A 119 -20.05 -24.81 -6.43
N LEU A 120 -19.51 -23.65 -6.03
CA LEU A 120 -20.10 -22.34 -6.30
C LEU A 120 -20.18 -22.09 -7.81
N GLU A 121 -19.14 -22.45 -8.56
CA GLU A 121 -19.11 -22.32 -10.02
C GLU A 121 -20.14 -23.24 -10.71
N ALA A 122 -20.29 -24.49 -10.25
CA ALA A 122 -21.34 -25.38 -10.71
C ALA A 122 -22.75 -24.79 -10.47
N ALA A 123 -22.97 -24.22 -9.29
CA ALA A 123 -24.23 -23.58 -8.93
C ALA A 123 -24.50 -22.32 -9.77
N ALA A 124 -23.48 -21.51 -10.04
CA ALA A 124 -23.56 -20.38 -10.96
C ALA A 124 -23.90 -20.82 -12.39
N SER A 125 -23.42 -22.01 -12.79
CA SER A 125 -23.76 -22.70 -14.05
C SER A 125 -25.14 -23.36 -14.03
N ARG A 126 -25.97 -23.14 -13.00
CA ARG A 126 -27.33 -23.69 -12.82
C ARG A 126 -27.41 -25.20 -12.62
N TYR A 127 -26.32 -25.83 -12.20
CA TYR A 127 -26.32 -27.23 -11.77
C TYR A 127 -26.47 -27.31 -10.25
N LYS A 128 -27.15 -28.36 -9.77
CA LYS A 128 -27.12 -28.68 -8.34
C LYS A 128 -25.69 -29.01 -7.96
N ALA A 129 -25.20 -28.48 -6.85
CA ALA A 129 -23.81 -28.63 -6.45
C ALA A 129 -23.65 -28.95 -4.96
N ILE A 130 -22.76 -29.88 -4.63
CA ILE A 130 -22.41 -30.21 -3.26
C ILE A 130 -20.90 -30.09 -3.11
N ALA A 131 -20.44 -29.23 -2.20
CA ALA A 131 -19.07 -29.25 -1.71
C ALA A 131 -18.98 -30.25 -0.56
N LEU A 132 -18.15 -31.27 -0.70
CA LEU A 132 -17.98 -32.35 0.26
C LEU A 132 -16.58 -32.32 0.85
N SER A 133 -16.50 -32.37 2.18
CA SER A 133 -15.24 -32.28 2.92
C SER A 133 -15.17 -33.32 4.02
N PHE A 134 -14.03 -34.00 4.14
CA PHE A 134 -13.80 -34.96 5.22
C PHE A 134 -12.96 -34.31 6.30
N ALA A 135 -13.61 -33.96 7.40
CA ALA A 135 -12.98 -33.31 8.54
C ALA A 135 -12.25 -34.35 9.40
N PHE A 136 -10.92 -34.38 9.33
CA PHE A 136 -10.10 -35.25 10.19
C PHE A 136 -9.63 -34.52 11.45
N PHE A 137 -9.48 -35.28 12.54
CA PHE A 137 -8.90 -34.82 13.81
C PHE A 137 -7.52 -35.44 14.07
N SER A 138 -7.12 -36.40 13.22
CA SER A 138 -5.89 -37.16 13.25
C SER A 138 -5.52 -37.51 11.81
N ARG A 139 -4.23 -37.50 11.47
CA ARG A 139 -3.73 -37.89 10.14
C ARG A 139 -3.75 -39.40 9.89
N ASN A 140 -4.07 -40.21 10.90
CA ASN A 140 -4.21 -41.65 10.74
C ASN A 140 -5.60 -42.00 10.22
N HIS A 141 -5.70 -42.23 8.90
CA HIS A 141 -6.97 -42.50 8.23
C HIS A 141 -7.21 -44.01 8.10
N ASP A 142 -7.89 -44.59 9.09
CA ASP A 142 -8.32 -45.99 9.00
C ASP A 142 -9.24 -46.17 7.77
N PRO A 143 -8.92 -47.09 6.84
CA PRO A 143 -9.75 -47.38 5.68
C PRO A 143 -11.22 -47.69 6.04
N VAL A 144 -11.49 -48.27 7.21
CA VAL A 144 -12.84 -48.58 7.69
C VAL A 144 -13.64 -47.29 7.95
N ILE A 145 -12.98 -46.26 8.49
CA ILE A 145 -13.60 -44.95 8.76
C ILE A 145 -13.87 -44.21 7.45
N ILE A 146 -12.91 -44.23 6.51
CA ILE A 146 -13.10 -43.63 5.18
C ILE A 146 -14.26 -44.30 4.44
N ASP A 147 -14.33 -45.62 4.46
CA ASP A 147 -15.38 -46.42 3.83
C ASP A 147 -16.77 -46.11 4.44
N ALA A 148 -16.84 -45.96 5.77
CA ALA A 148 -18.05 -45.50 6.47
C ALA A 148 -18.45 -44.05 6.10
N ALA A 149 -17.49 -43.14 6.04
CA ALA A 149 -17.71 -41.75 5.63
C ALA A 149 -18.19 -41.66 4.18
N CYS A 150 -17.65 -42.46 3.26
CA CYS A 150 -18.10 -42.52 1.87
C CYS A 150 -19.54 -43.02 1.77
N ARG A 151 -19.90 -44.10 2.48
CA ARG A 151 -21.29 -44.58 2.55
C ARG A 151 -22.25 -43.54 3.13
N HIS A 152 -21.84 -42.89 4.22
CA HIS A 152 -22.63 -41.83 4.84
C HIS A 152 -22.84 -40.65 3.85
N SER A 153 -21.78 -40.23 3.18
CA SER A 153 -21.80 -39.13 2.21
C SER A 153 -22.75 -39.43 1.05
N VAL A 154 -22.73 -40.65 0.50
CA VAL A 154 -23.67 -41.06 -0.56
C VAL A 154 -25.12 -40.97 -0.06
N LYS A 155 -25.41 -41.44 1.16
CA LYS A 155 -26.75 -41.32 1.76
C LYS A 155 -27.19 -39.86 1.90
N VAL A 156 -26.29 -38.98 2.38
CA VAL A 156 -26.56 -37.54 2.51
C VAL A 156 -26.78 -36.90 1.15
N ILE A 157 -25.94 -37.17 0.15
CA ILE A 157 -26.06 -36.65 -1.21
C ILE A 157 -27.39 -37.06 -1.85
N GLU A 158 -27.77 -38.34 -1.76
CA GLU A 158 -29.04 -38.82 -2.29
C GLU A 158 -30.24 -38.16 -1.58
N PHE A 159 -30.14 -37.96 -0.26
CA PHE A 159 -31.17 -37.27 0.52
C PHE A 159 -31.32 -35.81 0.07
N LEU A 160 -30.22 -35.07 -0.01
CA LEU A 160 -30.20 -33.66 -0.45
C LEU A 160 -30.69 -33.51 -1.89
N TYR A 161 -30.28 -34.40 -2.79
CA TYR A 161 -30.73 -34.38 -4.19
C TYR A 161 -32.25 -34.58 -4.32
N LYS A 162 -32.81 -35.53 -3.56
CA LYS A 162 -34.26 -35.83 -3.55
C LYS A 162 -35.06 -34.71 -2.91
N GLN A 163 -34.52 -34.05 -1.89
CA GLN A 163 -35.18 -32.95 -1.18
C GLN A 163 -34.71 -31.57 -1.61
N TRP A 164 -34.06 -31.46 -2.79
CA TRP A 164 -33.52 -30.19 -3.23
C TRP A 164 -34.64 -29.15 -3.32
N PRO A 165 -34.49 -27.99 -2.65
CA PRO A 165 -35.54 -27.00 -2.58
C PRO A 165 -35.93 -26.50 -3.97
N THR A 166 -37.24 -26.52 -4.24
CA THR A 166 -37.80 -26.02 -5.51
C THR A 166 -38.10 -24.52 -5.46
N ASP A 167 -38.17 -23.95 -4.26
CA ASP A 167 -38.32 -22.51 -4.01
C ASP A 167 -37.01 -21.73 -4.25
N GLY A 168 -35.93 -22.44 -4.55
CA GLY A 168 -34.61 -21.86 -4.70
C GLY A 168 -34.10 -21.27 -3.39
N SER A 169 -34.37 -21.87 -2.23
CA SER A 169 -33.77 -21.44 -0.95
C SER A 169 -32.28 -21.82 -0.83
N ALA A 170 -31.81 -22.81 -1.59
CA ALA A 170 -30.40 -23.20 -1.65
C ALA A 170 -29.95 -23.44 -3.10
N ASP A 171 -28.76 -22.94 -3.45
CA ASP A 171 -28.13 -23.16 -4.76
C ASP A 171 -27.08 -24.28 -4.70
N LEU A 172 -26.40 -24.42 -3.55
CA LEU A 172 -25.48 -25.50 -3.24
C LEU A 172 -25.55 -25.89 -1.76
N TYR A 173 -24.96 -27.03 -1.41
CA TYR A 173 -24.73 -27.44 -0.03
C TYR A 173 -23.24 -27.59 0.26
N SER A 174 -22.79 -27.08 1.41
CA SER A 174 -21.51 -27.43 2.02
C SER A 174 -21.74 -28.57 3.03
N VAL A 175 -21.07 -29.70 2.84
CA VAL A 175 -21.22 -30.90 3.67
C VAL A 175 -19.87 -31.25 4.28
N ASN A 176 -19.74 -31.13 5.61
CA ASN A 176 -18.54 -31.54 6.33
C ASN A 176 -18.82 -32.83 7.11
N VAL A 177 -18.20 -33.93 6.69
CA VAL A 177 -18.32 -35.24 7.33
C VAL A 177 -17.12 -35.46 8.25
N PRO A 178 -17.32 -35.62 9.57
CA PRO A 178 -16.22 -35.91 10.49
C PRO A 178 -15.71 -37.34 10.29
N LEU A 179 -14.39 -37.50 10.13
CA LEU A 179 -13.73 -38.80 10.06
C LEU A 179 -13.56 -39.38 11.46
N VAL A 180 -14.66 -39.87 12.02
CA VAL A 180 -14.75 -40.52 13.33
C VAL A 180 -15.35 -41.91 13.21
N GLU A 181 -15.00 -42.80 14.14
CA GLU A 181 -15.57 -44.13 14.20
C GLU A 181 -17.10 -44.04 14.42
N GLY A 182 -17.85 -44.82 13.65
CA GLY A 182 -19.31 -44.80 13.73
C GLY A 182 -19.95 -43.50 13.23
N VAL A 183 -19.32 -42.75 12.31
CA VAL A 183 -19.95 -41.55 11.71
C VAL A 183 -21.38 -41.80 11.17
N GLU A 184 -21.68 -43.02 10.74
CA GLU A 184 -23.02 -43.43 10.28
C GLU A 184 -24.09 -43.42 11.39
N SER A 185 -23.71 -43.51 12.66
CA SER A 185 -24.62 -43.43 13.81
C SER A 185 -24.69 -42.04 14.45
N HIS A 186 -23.80 -41.12 14.06
CA HIS A 186 -23.81 -39.74 14.54
C HIS A 186 -24.92 -38.95 13.84
N SER A 187 -25.37 -37.86 14.47
CA SER A 187 -26.41 -37.02 13.88
C SER A 187 -25.87 -36.22 12.69
N THR A 188 -26.64 -36.18 11.61
CA THR A 188 -26.49 -35.21 10.52
C THR A 188 -27.39 -34.02 10.82
N VAL A 189 -26.79 -32.82 10.91
CA VAL A 189 -27.48 -31.60 11.35
C VAL A 189 -27.40 -30.50 10.31
N TRP A 190 -28.45 -29.68 10.24
CA TRP A 190 -28.44 -28.44 9.48
C TRP A 190 -27.69 -27.36 10.26
N THR A 191 -26.81 -26.62 9.58
CA THR A 191 -25.95 -25.62 10.20
C THR A 191 -25.86 -24.35 9.39
N ASP A 192 -25.50 -23.25 10.04
CA ASP A 192 -25.04 -22.02 9.38
C ASP A 192 -23.51 -21.99 9.32
N ILE A 193 -22.92 -21.31 8.32
CA ILE A 193 -21.47 -21.05 8.31
C ILE A 193 -21.16 -20.10 9.46
N LEU A 194 -20.20 -20.49 10.32
CA LEU A 194 -19.68 -19.59 11.34
C LEU A 194 -18.91 -18.43 10.69
N GLN A 195 -19.40 -17.20 10.86
CA GLN A 195 -18.66 -16.00 10.48
C GLN A 195 -17.55 -15.70 11.51
N ASN A 196 -16.30 -15.93 11.13
CA ASN A 196 -15.10 -15.65 11.92
C ASN A 196 -14.08 -14.84 11.10
N TYR A 197 -13.12 -14.22 11.79
CA TYR A 197 -12.13 -13.33 11.19
C TYR A 197 -10.73 -13.65 11.72
N TRP A 198 -9.69 -13.41 10.90
CA TRP A 198 -8.31 -13.50 11.36
C TRP A 198 -8.02 -12.35 12.34
N THR A 199 -7.66 -12.68 13.59
CA THR A 199 -7.39 -11.70 14.65
C THR A 199 -5.92 -11.30 14.73
N LYS A 200 -4.98 -12.20 14.42
CA LYS A 200 -3.53 -11.94 14.32
C LYS A 200 -2.86 -12.81 13.25
N GLY A 201 -2.28 -12.19 12.22
CA GLY A 201 -1.64 -12.90 11.11
C GLY A 201 -2.62 -13.38 10.05
N GLY A 202 -2.13 -14.16 9.09
CA GLY A 202 -2.94 -14.80 8.04
C GLY A 202 -2.84 -16.32 8.11
N CYS A 203 -3.16 -16.97 6.99
CA CYS A 203 -3.03 -18.42 6.83
C CYS A 203 -1.60 -18.89 6.50
N PHE A 204 -0.66 -17.96 6.32
CA PHE A 204 0.72 -18.26 5.95
C PHE A 204 1.72 -17.73 6.97
N ASP A 205 2.74 -18.54 7.26
CA ASP A 205 3.93 -18.13 7.99
C ASP A 205 5.14 -18.11 7.04
N ALA A 206 6.00 -17.10 7.17
CA ALA A 206 7.26 -17.04 6.43
C ALA A 206 8.30 -17.97 7.08
N ILE A 207 9.01 -18.75 6.27
CA ILE A 207 10.12 -19.61 6.69
C ILE A 207 11.43 -19.15 6.03
N ASP A 208 12.54 -19.24 6.76
CA ASP A 208 13.89 -18.90 6.27
C ASP A 208 14.61 -20.16 5.79
N GLY A 209 15.12 -20.14 4.55
CA GLY A 209 16.11 -21.12 4.08
C GLY A 209 15.70 -21.96 2.88
N ALA A 210 16.60 -21.99 1.91
CA ALA A 210 16.56 -22.81 0.70
C ALA A 210 16.97 -24.25 1.00
N ASP A 211 16.00 -25.16 0.97
CA ASP A 211 16.20 -26.58 0.73
C ASP A 211 15.13 -27.01 -0.30
N ASP A 212 15.42 -28.02 -1.12
CA ASP A 212 14.55 -28.52 -2.20
C ASP A 212 13.07 -28.54 -1.75
N GLU A 213 12.23 -27.77 -2.46
CA GLU A 213 10.79 -27.58 -2.18
C GLU A 213 10.06 -28.91 -1.90
N ASP A 214 10.56 -30.01 -2.50
CA ASP A 214 10.01 -31.36 -2.45
C ASP A 214 10.23 -32.09 -1.11
N LEU A 215 11.38 -31.92 -0.45
CA LEU A 215 11.73 -32.65 0.80
C LEU A 215 11.14 -31.98 2.05
N GLU A 216 10.86 -30.68 1.98
CA GLU A 216 10.31 -29.91 3.09
C GLU A 216 8.78 -30.10 3.20
N GLU A 217 8.06 -30.17 2.06
CA GLU A 217 6.62 -30.48 2.03
C GLU A 217 6.32 -31.89 2.59
N GLU A 218 7.15 -32.89 2.25
CA GLU A 218 7.08 -34.24 2.84
C GLU A 218 7.31 -34.22 4.36
N ARG A 219 8.34 -33.51 4.84
CA ARG A 219 8.61 -33.35 6.29
C ARG A 219 7.46 -32.65 7.04
N ILE A 220 6.81 -31.67 6.43
CA ILE A 220 5.66 -30.94 7.00
C ILE A 220 4.39 -31.83 7.06
N ARG A 221 4.26 -32.81 6.16
CA ARG A 221 3.19 -33.82 6.15
C ARG A 221 3.39 -34.95 7.16
N GLU A 222 4.64 -35.25 7.54
CA GLU A 222 4.95 -36.37 8.45
C GLU A 222 5.13 -36.00 9.94
N GLY A 223 5.30 -34.71 10.29
CA GLY A 223 5.55 -34.27 11.66
C GLY A 223 4.33 -34.35 12.62
N PRO A 224 4.49 -34.83 13.87
CA PRO A 224 3.44 -34.78 14.88
C PRO A 224 3.27 -33.34 15.40
N GLY A 225 2.19 -32.66 15.01
CA GLY A 225 1.84 -31.35 15.56
C GLY A 225 2.47 -30.12 14.88
N GLY A 226 3.27 -30.28 13.83
CA GLY A 226 3.75 -29.15 13.03
C GLY A 226 4.75 -28.20 13.72
N GLU A 227 5.45 -28.66 14.76
CA GLU A 227 6.58 -27.93 15.35
C GLU A 227 7.90 -28.56 14.86
N VAL A 228 8.82 -27.70 14.37
CA VAL A 228 10.23 -28.05 14.21
C VAL A 228 10.96 -27.31 15.32
N ASP A 229 11.64 -28.06 16.19
CA ASP A 229 12.48 -27.55 17.27
C ASP A 229 13.82 -27.15 16.65
N ASP A 230 13.96 -25.89 16.25
CA ASP A 230 15.15 -25.42 15.54
C ASP A 230 16.12 -24.73 16.50
N LYS A 231 17.09 -25.51 16.98
CA LYS A 231 18.30 -24.99 17.60
C LYS A 231 19.44 -24.99 16.59
N ASN A 232 19.91 -23.78 16.33
CA ASN A 232 21.14 -23.39 15.65
C ASN A 232 21.23 -23.67 14.15
N LYS A 233 21.22 -22.58 13.38
CA LYS A 233 22.36 -22.15 12.56
C LYS A 233 22.21 -20.69 12.13
N ALA A 234 23.25 -19.90 12.39
CA ALA A 234 23.39 -18.56 11.85
C ALA A 234 23.93 -18.66 10.41
N ALA A 235 23.22 -18.04 9.46
CA ALA A 235 23.71 -17.83 8.11
C ALA A 235 23.61 -16.33 7.77
N THR A 236 24.69 -15.83 7.19
CA THR A 236 25.00 -14.46 6.80
C THR A 236 24.06 -13.92 5.72
N ALA A 237 23.44 -12.76 5.97
CA ALA A 237 22.43 -12.15 5.12
C ALA A 237 23.04 -11.18 4.07
N SER A 238 22.77 -11.43 2.78
CA SER A 238 22.90 -10.44 1.71
C SER A 238 21.59 -9.66 1.53
N LYS A 239 21.66 -8.39 1.11
CA LYS A 239 20.50 -7.48 1.00
C LYS A 239 19.87 -7.56 -0.38
N GLY A 240 18.83 -8.39 -0.48
CA GLY A 240 17.77 -8.31 -1.47
C GLY A 240 16.44 -8.63 -0.79
N HIS A 241 15.33 -8.69 -1.55
CA HIS A 241 14.17 -9.45 -1.05
C HIS A 241 14.65 -10.87 -0.78
N THR A 242 14.71 -11.27 0.49
CA THR A 242 14.89 -12.68 0.81
C THR A 242 13.77 -13.43 0.14
N HIS A 243 14.11 -14.46 -0.64
CA HIS A 243 13.10 -15.34 -1.22
C HIS A 243 12.42 -16.02 -0.04
N LYS A 244 11.22 -15.53 0.30
CA LYS A 244 10.44 -16.04 1.43
C LYS A 244 9.59 -17.17 0.91
N HIS A 245 9.85 -18.36 1.41
CA HIS A 245 8.91 -19.46 1.25
C HIS A 245 7.81 -19.27 2.30
N PHE A 246 6.56 -19.47 1.87
CA PHE A 246 5.39 -19.32 2.73
C PHE A 246 4.77 -20.69 2.92
N LYS A 247 4.69 -21.14 4.18
CA LYS A 247 3.97 -22.37 4.51
C LYS A 247 2.54 -22.04 4.92
N TRP A 248 1.58 -22.85 4.50
CA TRP A 248 0.22 -22.78 5.03
C TRP A 248 0.23 -23.27 6.49
N ALA A 249 0.11 -22.34 7.43
CA ALA A 249 0.14 -22.59 8.87
C ALA A 249 -0.85 -21.66 9.59
N PRO A 250 -2.17 -21.84 9.40
CA PRO A 250 -3.16 -21.01 10.06
C PRO A 250 -3.07 -21.18 11.58
N LYS A 251 -3.10 -20.07 12.31
CA LYS A 251 -3.08 -20.07 13.78
C LYS A 251 -4.43 -20.58 14.32
N PHE A 252 -4.49 -21.88 14.57
CA PHE A 252 -5.75 -22.55 14.93
C PHE A 252 -6.34 -22.13 16.29
N ALA A 253 -5.56 -21.55 17.19
CA ALA A 253 -6.02 -21.17 18.53
C ALA A 253 -7.21 -20.19 18.49
N ASP A 254 -7.12 -19.16 17.64
CA ASP A 254 -8.17 -18.15 17.50
C ASP A 254 -9.42 -18.71 16.80
N VAL A 255 -9.22 -19.64 15.86
CA VAL A 255 -10.30 -20.34 15.16
C VAL A 255 -11.05 -21.27 16.12
N TYR A 256 -10.34 -22.05 16.93
CA TYR A 256 -10.96 -22.94 17.92
C TYR A 256 -11.71 -22.17 19.00
N LYS A 257 -11.17 -21.03 19.45
CA LYS A 257 -11.87 -20.13 20.36
C LYS A 257 -13.17 -19.60 19.75
N SER A 258 -13.13 -19.17 18.48
CA SER A 258 -14.33 -18.70 17.77
C SER A 258 -15.41 -19.79 17.67
N VAL A 259 -15.00 -21.04 17.45
CA VAL A 259 -15.91 -22.21 17.42
C VAL A 259 -16.50 -22.50 18.81
N GLU A 260 -15.72 -22.32 19.88
CA GLU A 260 -16.19 -22.46 21.26
C GLU A 260 -17.21 -21.39 21.64
N ASP A 261 -16.90 -20.14 21.32
CA ASP A 261 -17.74 -18.99 21.64
C ASP A 261 -19.08 -19.00 20.87
N ALA A 262 -19.10 -19.57 19.65
CA ALA A 262 -20.29 -19.64 18.80
C ALA A 262 -21.41 -20.56 19.34
N GLY A 263 -21.05 -21.63 20.04
CA GLY A 263 -22.00 -22.62 20.56
C GLY A 263 -22.80 -23.39 19.48
N PRO A 264 -23.91 -24.07 19.88
CA PRO A 264 -24.71 -24.92 19.00
C PRO A 264 -25.33 -24.20 17.79
N GLY A 265 -25.25 -24.83 16.61
CA GLY A 265 -25.92 -24.38 15.37
C GLY A 265 -24.97 -23.97 14.24
N SER A 266 -23.70 -23.70 14.54
CA SER A 266 -22.70 -23.44 13.51
C SER A 266 -22.06 -24.71 12.95
N ASP A 267 -21.58 -24.63 11.71
CA ASP A 267 -20.87 -25.72 11.03
C ASP A 267 -19.58 -26.14 11.75
N GLY A 268 -18.82 -25.16 12.26
CA GLY A 268 -17.61 -25.40 13.05
C GLY A 268 -17.89 -26.15 14.35
N TRP A 269 -18.97 -25.79 15.05
CA TRP A 269 -19.39 -26.48 16.27
C TRP A 269 -19.88 -27.90 15.99
N ALA A 270 -20.72 -28.09 14.97
CA ALA A 270 -21.25 -29.41 14.63
C ALA A 270 -20.14 -30.41 14.29
N VAL A 271 -19.16 -29.98 13.48
CA VAL A 271 -17.98 -30.80 13.17
C VAL A 271 -17.20 -31.12 14.44
N LYS A 272 -16.97 -30.14 15.33
CA LYS A 272 -16.27 -30.36 16.62
C LYS A 272 -16.95 -31.43 17.48
N GLU A 273 -18.27 -31.47 17.51
CA GLU A 273 -19.06 -32.46 18.27
C GLU A 273 -19.19 -33.83 17.56
N GLY A 274 -18.44 -34.05 16.47
CA GLY A 274 -18.48 -35.30 15.70
C GLY A 274 -19.76 -35.48 14.87
N GLN A 275 -20.49 -34.40 14.60
CA GLN A 275 -21.71 -34.41 13.81
C GLN A 275 -21.41 -34.03 12.35
N THR A 276 -22.12 -34.62 11.40
CA THR A 276 -22.05 -34.20 9.99
C THR A 276 -22.80 -32.88 9.84
N SER A 277 -22.11 -31.83 9.42
CA SER A 277 -22.73 -30.52 9.17
C SER A 277 -23.19 -30.41 7.72
N VAL A 278 -24.39 -29.88 7.51
CA VAL A 278 -24.96 -29.57 6.20
C VAL A 278 -25.42 -28.13 6.20
N THR A 279 -24.76 -27.30 5.40
CA THR A 279 -25.09 -25.87 5.30
C THR A 279 -25.67 -25.54 3.92
N PRO A 280 -26.94 -25.10 3.82
CA PRO A 280 -27.49 -24.55 2.58
C PRO A 280 -26.84 -23.21 2.26
N LEU A 281 -26.35 -23.04 1.03
CA LEU A 281 -25.68 -21.81 0.60
C LEU A 281 -26.31 -21.23 -0.67
N LYS A 282 -26.10 -19.92 -0.83
CA LYS A 282 -26.44 -19.17 -2.03
C LYS A 282 -25.17 -18.84 -2.81
N ALA A 283 -25.17 -19.16 -4.10
CA ALA A 283 -24.08 -18.82 -5.00
C ALA A 283 -24.28 -17.37 -5.45
N ASN A 284 -23.95 -16.42 -4.58
CA ASN A 284 -24.07 -15.01 -4.88
C ASN A 284 -22.89 -14.21 -4.31
N PHE A 285 -22.59 -13.10 -4.97
CA PHE A 285 -21.80 -12.02 -4.39
C PHE A 285 -22.77 -11.03 -3.77
N ALA A 286 -23.36 -11.39 -2.61
CA ALA A 286 -24.29 -10.52 -1.91
C ALA A 286 -23.69 -9.10 -1.79
N SER A 287 -24.32 -8.14 -2.48
CA SER A 287 -23.92 -6.74 -2.47
C SER A 287 -24.55 -6.04 -1.27
N CYS A 288 -23.85 -5.08 -0.67
CA CYS A 288 -24.24 -4.44 0.59
C CYS A 288 -25.61 -3.71 0.58
N ALA A 289 -26.31 -3.56 -0.54
CA ALA A 289 -27.65 -2.97 -0.59
C ALA A 289 -28.38 -3.22 -1.93
N GLY A 290 -29.58 -3.84 -1.89
CA GLY A 290 -30.44 -4.04 -3.06
C GLY A 290 -30.94 -2.74 -3.72
N ASP A 291 -30.89 -1.61 -3.00
CA ASP A 291 -31.32 -0.30 -3.49
C ASP A 291 -30.33 0.37 -4.47
N MET A 292 -29.08 -0.11 -4.57
CA MET A 292 -28.10 0.38 -5.56
C MET A 292 -28.17 -0.35 -6.90
N ALA A 293 -28.69 -1.58 -6.94
CA ALA A 293 -28.66 -2.43 -8.14
C ALA A 293 -29.69 -2.06 -9.23
N THR A 294 -30.72 -1.28 -8.88
CA THR A 294 -31.79 -0.82 -9.80
C THR A 294 -31.70 0.67 -10.16
N ARG A 295 -30.71 1.38 -9.60
CA ARG A 295 -30.44 2.77 -9.93
C ARG A 295 -29.51 2.81 -11.14
N GLU A 296 -29.98 3.39 -12.23
CA GLU A 296 -29.12 3.76 -13.35
C GLU A 296 -28.02 4.70 -12.83
N ILE A 297 -26.76 4.32 -13.02
CA ILE A 297 -25.65 5.26 -12.88
C ILE A 297 -25.86 6.29 -14.00
N LYS A 298 -26.50 7.41 -13.66
CA LYS A 298 -26.61 8.56 -14.57
C LYS A 298 -25.22 9.17 -14.72
N LEU A 299 -24.48 8.64 -15.68
CA LEU A 299 -23.27 9.26 -16.18
C LEU A 299 -23.70 10.59 -16.83
N PRO A 300 -23.21 11.74 -16.36
CA PRO A 300 -23.70 13.01 -16.83
C PRO A 300 -23.28 13.21 -18.29
N ASP A 301 -24.24 13.24 -19.21
CA ASP A 301 -24.06 14.06 -20.41
C ASP A 301 -23.86 15.50 -19.93
N SER A 302 -22.92 16.17 -20.59
CA SER A 302 -22.30 17.48 -20.28
C SER A 302 -23.23 18.69 -20.05
N THR A 303 -24.50 18.49 -19.73
CA THR A 303 -25.50 19.51 -19.46
C THR A 303 -26.25 19.22 -18.15
N SER A 304 -25.62 19.64 -17.05
CA SER A 304 -26.19 20.14 -15.79
C SER A 304 -27.71 19.97 -15.52
N SER A 305 -28.06 19.39 -14.36
CA SER A 305 -28.63 20.11 -13.17
C SER A 305 -29.55 19.22 -12.29
N VAL A 306 -29.19 18.96 -11.02
CA VAL A 306 -29.77 19.53 -9.76
C VAL A 306 -31.01 18.75 -9.25
N SER A 307 -31.22 18.26 -8.01
CA SER A 307 -30.51 18.10 -6.72
C SER A 307 -31.33 17.09 -5.83
N PRO A 308 -31.35 17.08 -4.47
CA PRO A 308 -31.09 15.90 -3.62
C PRO A 308 -32.38 15.25 -3.03
N MET A 309 -32.30 13.99 -2.54
CA MET A 309 -33.28 13.47 -1.57
C MET A 309 -32.61 13.14 -0.24
N ALA A 310 -33.18 13.71 0.82
CA ALA A 310 -32.79 13.56 2.22
C ALA A 310 -33.53 12.41 2.92
N LYS A 311 -32.88 11.87 3.97
CA LYS A 311 -33.35 11.20 5.22
C LYS A 311 -34.43 10.09 5.16
N LEU A 312 -34.18 9.03 5.94
CA LEU A 312 -35.21 8.24 6.61
C LEU A 312 -34.89 8.12 8.12
N ALA A 313 -35.64 8.84 8.97
CA ALA A 313 -36.12 8.40 10.29
C ALA A 313 -37.41 9.20 10.64
N ILE A 314 -38.34 8.56 11.34
CA ILE A 314 -39.81 8.66 11.19
C ILE A 314 -40.50 9.75 12.09
N ARG A 315 -41.55 10.42 11.56
CA ARG A 315 -42.73 11.16 12.16
C ARG A 315 -42.51 11.93 13.49
N GLU A 316 -42.88 13.20 13.72
CA GLU A 316 -43.96 14.11 13.27
C GLU A 316 -43.46 15.59 13.29
N ASN A 317 -44.14 16.51 12.58
CA ASN A 317 -43.79 17.94 12.38
C ASN A 317 -43.32 18.73 13.63
N PRO A 318 -42.15 19.40 13.59
CA PRO A 318 -41.97 20.74 14.19
C PRO A 318 -41.08 21.69 13.33
N LYS A 319 -41.06 22.96 13.69
CA LYS A 319 -40.52 24.12 12.95
C LYS A 319 -38.97 24.15 12.89
N GLU A 320 -38.42 24.60 11.76
CA GLU A 320 -37.09 25.21 11.56
C GLU A 320 -35.87 24.53 12.26
N GLU A 321 -35.21 23.55 11.62
CA GLU A 321 -33.98 22.89 12.14
C GLU A 321 -32.67 23.53 11.60
N ALA A 322 -31.69 23.72 12.49
CA ALA A 322 -30.42 24.43 12.28
C ALA A 322 -29.30 23.56 11.64
N LYS A 323 -28.43 24.16 10.81
CA LYS A 323 -27.22 23.53 10.23
C LYS A 323 -26.27 23.03 11.34
N SER A 324 -25.77 21.79 11.22
CA SER A 324 -24.72 21.25 12.11
C SER A 324 -23.37 21.92 11.87
N LYS A 325 -22.60 22.15 12.94
CA LYS A 325 -21.28 22.82 12.90
C LYS A 325 -20.16 21.85 12.48
N ILE A 326 -19.17 22.35 11.74
CA ILE A 326 -17.94 21.62 11.37
C ILE A 326 -17.11 21.37 12.64
N GLN A 327 -16.68 20.14 12.89
CA GLN A 327 -15.68 19.84 13.92
C GLN A 327 -14.28 20.01 13.32
N ALA A 328 -13.61 21.12 13.62
CA ALA A 328 -12.27 21.42 13.14
C ALA A 328 -11.23 21.02 14.20
N ILE A 329 -10.47 19.98 13.89
CA ILE A 329 -9.41 19.43 14.71
C ILE A 329 -8.08 19.97 14.17
N VAL A 330 -7.39 20.80 14.96
CA VAL A 330 -6.14 21.46 14.57
C VAL A 330 -5.08 21.20 15.63
N SER A 331 -4.21 20.22 15.38
CA SER A 331 -3.08 19.85 16.25
C SER A 331 -1.87 19.67 15.36
N TYR A 332 -1.19 20.75 14.98
CA TYR A 332 -0.14 20.70 13.95
C TYR A 332 1.25 20.41 14.53
N ASP A 333 1.36 20.20 15.85
CA ASP A 333 2.58 19.97 16.64
C ASP A 333 3.70 21.02 16.47
N ASP A 334 3.39 22.13 15.77
CA ASP A 334 4.26 23.29 15.61
C ASP A 334 3.65 24.52 16.32
N PRO A 335 4.30 25.03 17.39
CA PRO A 335 3.81 26.18 18.14
C PRO A 335 3.81 27.50 17.33
N TYR A 336 4.56 27.58 16.23
CA TYR A 336 4.55 28.74 15.33
C TYR A 336 3.36 28.71 14.36
N VAL A 337 3.06 27.54 13.78
CA VAL A 337 2.10 27.40 12.67
C VAL A 337 0.67 27.21 13.16
N GLN A 338 0.47 26.42 14.23
CA GLN A 338 -0.88 26.13 14.74
C GLN A 338 -1.71 27.41 15.05
N PRO A 339 -1.16 28.45 15.71
CA PRO A 339 -1.90 29.70 15.92
C PRO A 339 -2.28 30.41 14.61
N LEU A 340 -1.46 30.31 13.56
CA LEU A 340 -1.72 30.91 12.25
C LEU A 340 -2.87 30.20 11.53
N ILE A 341 -2.91 28.86 11.59
CA ILE A 341 -4.01 28.05 11.03
C ILE A 341 -5.33 28.41 11.72
N VAL A 342 -5.32 28.49 13.05
CA VAL A 342 -6.49 28.88 13.85
C VAL A 342 -6.93 30.31 13.53
N SER A 343 -6.00 31.26 13.37
CA SER A 343 -6.29 32.62 12.93
C SER A 343 -6.98 32.64 11.55
N ALA A 344 -6.45 31.88 10.59
CA ALA A 344 -7.00 31.77 9.24
C ALA A 344 -8.43 31.21 9.24
N LEU A 345 -8.70 30.13 10.00
CA LEU A 345 -10.04 29.55 10.14
C LEU A 345 -11.04 30.57 10.71
N ASN A 346 -10.67 31.27 11.79
CA ASN A 346 -11.52 32.28 12.43
C ASN A 346 -11.79 33.52 11.55
N THR A 347 -10.85 33.84 10.66
CA THR A 347 -10.93 35.02 9.79
C THR A 347 -11.76 34.73 8.54
N VAL A 348 -11.59 33.55 7.95
CA VAL A 348 -12.22 33.18 6.66
C VAL A 348 -13.61 32.57 6.87
N LEU A 349 -13.78 31.69 7.87
CA LEU A 349 -15.05 31.01 8.13
C LEU A 349 -15.87 31.76 9.19
N PRO A 350 -17.22 31.78 9.09
CA PRO A 350 -18.07 32.33 10.13
C PRO A 350 -17.85 31.63 11.48
N LYS A 351 -17.78 32.38 12.59
CA LYS A 351 -17.54 31.83 13.95
C LYS A 351 -18.58 30.80 14.39
N ASP A 352 -19.79 30.89 13.86
CA ASP A 352 -20.88 29.95 14.15
C ASP A 352 -20.84 28.67 13.29
N ALA A 353 -19.95 28.61 12.29
CA ALA A 353 -19.89 27.50 11.33
C ALA A 353 -19.05 26.31 11.82
N PHE A 354 -18.12 26.51 12.76
CA PHE A 354 -17.22 25.45 13.23
C PHE A 354 -17.03 25.45 14.75
N ASN A 355 -16.72 24.29 15.30
CA ASN A 355 -16.22 24.08 16.65
C ASN A 355 -14.74 23.70 16.53
N LEU A 356 -13.88 24.36 17.30
CA LEU A 356 -12.44 24.17 17.23
C LEU A 356 -11.96 23.25 18.37
N ILE A 357 -11.14 22.26 18.03
CA ILE A 357 -10.46 21.35 18.96
C ILE A 357 -8.96 21.44 18.66
N THR A 358 -8.17 21.94 19.62
CA THR A 358 -6.72 22.16 19.46
C THR A 358 -5.83 21.27 20.30
N ASP A 359 -6.38 20.68 21.38
CA ASP A 359 -5.63 19.85 22.31
C ASP A 359 -6.04 18.38 22.11
N ILE A 360 -5.15 17.59 21.53
CA ILE A 360 -5.29 16.14 21.40
C ILE A 360 -4.22 15.52 22.31
N SER A 361 -4.62 14.95 23.45
CA SER A 361 -3.67 14.21 24.29
C SER A 361 -3.20 12.96 23.53
N SER A 362 -1.89 12.79 23.42
CA SER A 362 -1.19 11.78 22.62
C SER A 362 -1.47 10.32 23.01
N GLU A 363 -2.31 10.07 24.01
CA GLU A 363 -2.79 8.73 24.38
C GLU A 363 -4.31 8.65 24.14
N GLY A 364 -4.72 7.89 23.13
CA GLY A 364 -6.11 7.40 23.00
C GLY A 364 -7.11 8.27 22.23
N PHE A 365 -6.67 9.18 21.36
CA PHE A 365 -7.60 9.91 20.48
C PHE A 365 -8.25 8.96 19.46
N SER A 366 -9.57 8.78 19.54
CA SER A 366 -10.37 8.12 18.53
C SER A 366 -11.40 9.11 17.99
N LEU A 367 -11.42 9.32 16.66
CA LEU A 367 -12.45 10.15 16.02
C LEU A 367 -13.86 9.64 16.34
N SER A 368 -14.02 8.33 16.51
CA SER A 368 -15.31 7.70 16.82
C SER A 368 -15.89 8.10 18.19
N SER A 369 -15.06 8.45 19.17
CA SER A 369 -15.48 8.88 20.51
C SER A 369 -15.66 10.40 20.65
N THR A 370 -15.04 11.17 19.76
CA THR A 370 -15.02 12.64 19.80
C THR A 370 -16.17 13.25 18.97
N LEU A 371 -16.68 12.52 17.98
CA LEU A 371 -17.71 13.02 17.09
C LEU A 371 -19.13 12.82 17.67
N PRO A 372 -20.01 13.84 17.61
CA PRO A 372 -21.38 13.74 18.12
C PRO A 372 -22.25 12.74 17.35
N SER A 373 -21.89 12.42 16.10
CA SER A 373 -22.56 11.43 15.23
C SER A 373 -21.60 10.98 14.11
N SER A 374 -21.83 9.81 13.52
CA SER A 374 -21.01 9.28 12.42
C SER A 374 -21.07 10.15 11.14
N ASP A 375 -22.13 10.94 10.94
CA ASP A 375 -22.31 11.81 9.78
C ASP A 375 -21.82 13.26 10.00
N SER A 376 -21.07 13.52 11.07
CA SER A 376 -20.58 14.87 11.38
C SER A 376 -19.57 15.36 10.35
N SER A 377 -19.59 16.66 10.00
CA SER A 377 -18.55 17.28 9.17
C SER A 377 -17.28 17.49 9.99
N VAL A 378 -16.15 16.96 9.53
CA VAL A 378 -14.87 16.94 10.25
C VAL A 378 -13.76 17.49 9.37
N LEU A 379 -12.99 18.44 9.90
CA LEU A 379 -11.75 18.90 9.31
C LEU A 379 -10.59 18.45 10.20
N GLN A 380 -9.61 17.76 9.61
CA GLN A 380 -8.40 17.32 10.30
C GLN A 380 -7.21 18.08 9.72
N ILE A 381 -6.57 18.90 10.55
CA ILE A 381 -5.28 19.53 10.28
C ILE A 381 -4.32 19.09 11.37
N ILE A 382 -3.72 17.91 11.16
CA ILE A 382 -2.88 17.20 12.13
C ILE A 382 -1.63 16.63 11.45
N PRO A 383 -0.62 16.12 12.18
CA PRO A 383 0.59 15.57 11.60
C PRO A 383 0.26 14.28 10.85
N TYR A 384 1.02 13.98 9.80
CA TYR A 384 0.74 12.87 8.89
C TYR A 384 0.48 11.53 9.61
N GLU A 385 1.28 11.17 10.62
CA GLU A 385 1.16 9.91 11.35
C GLU A 385 -0.08 9.82 12.25
N ALA A 386 -0.70 10.96 12.59
CA ALA A 386 -1.90 11.02 13.42
C ALA A 386 -3.20 11.11 12.61
N ILE A 387 -3.11 11.26 11.27
CA ILE A 387 -4.28 11.30 10.39
C ILE A 387 -4.96 9.94 10.38
N ASP A 388 -6.24 9.91 10.72
CA ASP A 388 -7.07 8.71 10.57
C ASP A 388 -7.50 8.56 9.11
N PHE A 389 -6.63 7.93 8.32
CA PHE A 389 -6.87 7.67 6.90
C PHE A 389 -8.03 6.71 6.66
N GLU A 390 -8.35 5.83 7.61
CA GLU A 390 -9.46 4.88 7.50
C GLU A 390 -10.80 5.62 7.64
N PHE A 391 -10.92 6.49 8.64
CA PHE A 391 -12.09 7.37 8.80
C PHE A 391 -12.26 8.30 7.61
N ALA A 392 -11.17 8.93 7.14
CA ALA A 392 -11.21 9.81 5.97
C ALA A 392 -11.62 9.07 4.69
N SER A 393 -11.17 7.82 4.51
CA SER A 393 -11.52 6.99 3.34
C SER A 393 -12.96 6.49 3.37
N SER A 394 -13.53 6.27 4.57
CA SER A 394 -14.92 5.86 4.76
C SER A 394 -15.92 7.04 4.70
N HIS A 395 -15.46 8.28 4.94
CA HIS A 395 -16.29 9.48 5.06
C HIS A 395 -15.89 10.59 4.06
N THR A 396 -15.76 10.25 2.78
CA THR A 396 -15.22 11.15 1.73
C THR A 396 -15.98 12.46 1.51
N LYS A 397 -17.24 12.57 1.93
CA LYS A 397 -18.02 13.82 1.77
C LYS A 397 -18.08 14.69 3.02
N THR A 398 -17.70 14.13 4.17
CA THR A 398 -17.86 14.79 5.47
C THR A 398 -16.53 14.97 6.19
N SER A 399 -15.49 14.21 5.85
CA SER A 399 -14.14 14.32 6.43
C SER A 399 -13.14 14.90 5.42
N LEU A 400 -12.52 16.03 5.77
CA LEU A 400 -11.43 16.66 5.01
C LEU A 400 -10.11 16.53 5.78
N ILE A 401 -9.07 16.01 5.13
CA ILE A 401 -7.73 15.83 5.70
C ILE A 401 -6.67 16.71 5.00
N ASN A 402 -5.61 17.08 5.72
CA ASN A 402 -4.53 17.97 5.25
C ASN A 402 -3.32 17.26 4.60
N SER A 403 -3.45 15.99 4.21
CA SER A 403 -2.41 15.26 3.47
C SER A 403 -2.98 14.15 2.59
N TYR A 404 -2.35 13.87 1.45
CA TYR A 404 -2.61 12.67 0.67
C TYR A 404 -1.86 11.47 1.27
N MET A 405 -2.52 10.30 1.29
CA MET A 405 -1.95 9.09 1.87
C MET A 405 -0.68 8.61 1.14
N ILE A 406 -0.66 8.64 -0.20
CA ILE A 406 0.49 8.18 -0.98
C ILE A 406 0.97 9.31 -1.88
N ARG A 407 2.17 9.84 -1.60
CA ARG A 407 2.75 11.00 -2.29
C ARG A 407 4.26 10.91 -2.56
N LYS A 408 4.80 9.69 -2.43
CA LYS A 408 6.24 9.40 -2.55
C LYS A 408 6.81 9.83 -3.91
N ALA A 409 6.01 9.81 -4.97
CA ALA A 409 6.46 10.26 -6.30
C ALA A 409 6.93 11.71 -6.38
N LEU A 410 6.45 12.58 -5.48
CA LEU A 410 6.85 13.98 -5.42
C LEU A 410 7.93 14.22 -4.36
N ILE A 411 7.73 13.67 -3.16
CA ILE A 411 8.49 14.07 -1.96
C ILE A 411 9.80 13.32 -1.76
N ARG A 412 10.06 12.27 -2.55
CA ARG A 412 11.31 11.49 -2.48
C ARG A 412 12.10 11.73 -3.77
N LYS A 413 13.34 12.20 -3.64
CA LYS A 413 14.16 12.65 -4.77
C LYS A 413 14.36 11.59 -5.87
N HIS A 414 14.59 10.33 -5.51
CA HIS A 414 14.72 9.24 -6.49
C HIS A 414 13.42 9.00 -7.26
N TYR A 415 12.26 9.00 -6.59
CA TYR A 415 10.97 8.88 -7.28
C TYR A 415 10.59 10.13 -8.09
N LEU A 416 11.02 11.32 -7.66
CA LEU A 416 10.85 12.56 -8.43
C LEU A 416 11.64 12.50 -9.75
N SER A 417 12.87 11.97 -9.70
CA SER A 417 13.69 11.68 -10.88
C SER A 417 13.02 10.65 -11.79
N ALA A 418 12.55 9.53 -11.25
CA ALA A 418 11.82 8.53 -12.02
C ALA A 418 10.53 9.09 -12.66
N THR A 419 9.83 10.00 -11.97
CA THR A 419 8.65 10.70 -12.50
C THR A 419 9.00 11.53 -13.74
N LEU A 420 10.13 12.22 -13.72
CA LEU A 420 10.66 12.93 -14.89
C LEU A 420 10.89 11.97 -16.05
N ASP A 421 11.60 10.86 -15.84
CA ASP A 421 11.95 9.91 -16.89
C ASP A 421 10.70 9.30 -17.56
N HIS A 422 9.75 8.83 -16.75
CA HIS A 422 8.50 8.26 -17.27
C HIS A 422 7.65 9.29 -18.03
N TRP A 423 7.63 10.55 -17.59
CA TRP A 423 6.88 11.60 -18.25
C TRP A 423 7.55 12.08 -19.53
N ALA A 424 8.86 12.33 -19.47
CA ALA A 424 9.70 12.79 -20.57
C ALA A 424 9.75 11.81 -21.75
N ALA A 425 9.65 10.50 -21.47
CA ALA A 425 9.57 9.46 -22.49
C ALA A 425 8.28 9.57 -23.33
N LYS A 426 7.17 9.99 -22.72
CA LYS A 426 5.86 10.14 -23.38
C LYS A 426 5.63 11.56 -23.90
N ASN A 427 6.29 12.56 -23.30
CA ASN A 427 6.17 13.97 -23.63
C ASN A 427 7.55 14.56 -23.91
N PRO A 428 8.09 14.38 -25.15
CA PRO A 428 9.45 14.77 -25.47
C PRO A 428 9.72 16.27 -25.33
N ASP A 429 8.70 17.10 -25.54
CA ASP A 429 8.75 18.58 -25.47
C ASP A 429 8.41 19.14 -24.08
N SER A 430 8.33 18.27 -23.06
CA SER A 430 8.02 18.65 -21.67
C SER A 430 8.95 19.73 -21.12
N VAL A 431 8.39 20.70 -20.41
CA VAL A 431 9.17 21.76 -19.74
C VAL A 431 10.04 21.20 -18.61
N LEU A 432 9.66 20.04 -18.06
CA LEU A 432 10.39 19.40 -16.96
C LEU A 432 11.81 19.04 -17.37
N LYS A 433 12.09 18.73 -18.64
CA LYS A 433 13.46 18.49 -19.13
C LYS A 433 14.36 19.73 -19.01
N LYS A 434 13.78 20.92 -19.02
CA LYS A 434 14.48 22.21 -18.95
C LYS A 434 14.51 22.80 -17.54
N HIS A 435 13.67 22.31 -16.63
CA HIS A 435 13.49 22.88 -15.30
C HIS A 435 13.65 21.87 -14.16
N LEU A 436 13.98 20.60 -14.44
CA LEU A 436 14.27 19.58 -13.45
C LEU A 436 15.48 18.76 -13.89
N ARG A 437 16.46 18.59 -12.99
CA ARG A 437 17.65 17.76 -13.25
C ARG A 437 17.38 16.32 -12.84
N ARG A 438 17.53 15.39 -13.81
CA ARG A 438 17.58 13.95 -13.55
C ARG A 438 18.68 13.66 -12.53
N SER A 439 18.35 12.83 -11.54
CA SER A 439 19.25 12.40 -10.48
C SER A 439 19.39 10.88 -10.52
N GLU A 440 20.58 10.38 -10.22
CA GLU A 440 20.86 8.95 -10.14
C GLU A 440 20.81 8.50 -8.68
N ALA A 441 20.12 7.40 -8.41
CA ALA A 441 20.05 6.80 -7.10
C ALA A 441 20.84 5.48 -7.11
N PHE A 442 21.60 5.22 -6.07
CA PHE A 442 22.40 4.00 -5.93
C PHE A 442 22.51 3.62 -4.45
N GLU A 443 22.83 2.35 -4.21
CA GLU A 443 22.94 1.79 -2.87
C GLU A 443 24.37 1.31 -2.60
N VAL A 444 24.96 1.78 -1.50
CA VAL A 444 26.33 1.44 -1.12
C VAL A 444 26.31 0.86 0.29
N ASP A 445 26.85 -0.34 0.44
CA ASP A 445 26.95 -1.02 1.72
C ASP A 445 28.25 -0.67 2.48
N TYR A 446 29.36 -0.62 1.75
CA TYR A 446 30.70 -0.22 2.21
C TYR A 446 31.42 0.53 1.10
N ALA A 447 32.31 1.45 1.47
CA ALA A 447 33.06 2.29 0.54
C ALA A 447 33.84 1.46 -0.49
N GLU A 448 34.38 0.30 -0.09
CA GLU A 448 35.12 -0.62 -0.99
C GLU A 448 34.29 -1.19 -2.15
N PHE A 449 32.95 -1.17 -2.05
CA PHE A 449 32.04 -1.66 -3.09
C PHE A 449 31.37 -0.53 -3.88
N LEU A 450 31.86 0.71 -3.77
CA LEU A 450 31.30 1.85 -4.49
C LEU A 450 31.30 1.64 -6.02
N ASP A 451 32.38 1.06 -6.56
CA ASP A 451 32.48 0.72 -7.98
C ASP A 451 31.37 -0.22 -8.45
N ASP A 452 31.04 -1.23 -7.64
CA ASP A 452 29.99 -2.21 -7.93
C ASP A 452 28.59 -1.57 -7.82
N ALA A 453 28.39 -0.70 -6.82
CA ALA A 453 27.14 0.04 -6.62
C ALA A 453 26.82 1.00 -7.78
N LEU A 454 27.85 1.57 -8.41
CA LEU A 454 27.71 2.52 -9.51
C LEU A 454 27.54 1.85 -10.88
N VAL A 455 27.58 0.52 -10.97
CA VAL A 455 27.31 -0.21 -12.22
C VAL A 455 25.93 0.12 -12.77
N GLU A 456 24.93 0.32 -11.89
CA GLU A 456 23.56 0.65 -12.30
C GLU A 456 23.34 2.16 -12.57
N ALA A 457 24.27 3.02 -12.13
CA ALA A 457 24.23 4.48 -12.31
C ALA A 457 25.02 4.92 -13.56
N PHE A 458 24.62 4.41 -14.74
CA PHE A 458 25.34 4.59 -16.01
C PHE A 458 25.66 6.04 -16.37
N ASP A 459 24.70 6.96 -16.26
CA ASP A 459 24.88 8.38 -16.60
C ASP A 459 25.91 9.07 -15.69
N LEU A 460 25.91 8.71 -14.40
CA LEU A 460 26.84 9.24 -13.41
C LEU A 460 28.27 8.77 -13.73
N ARG A 461 28.43 7.47 -13.97
CA ARG A 461 29.72 6.89 -14.34
C ARG A 461 30.26 7.48 -15.64
N GLU A 462 29.43 7.55 -16.68
CA GLU A 462 29.81 8.14 -17.96
C GLU A 462 30.19 9.63 -17.80
N SER A 463 29.49 10.37 -16.94
CA SER A 463 29.86 11.75 -16.62
C SER A 463 31.24 11.86 -15.98
N MET A 464 31.58 10.97 -15.05
CA MET A 464 32.89 10.95 -14.39
C MET A 464 34.00 10.55 -15.36
N ASP A 465 33.77 9.54 -16.21
CA ASP A 465 34.71 9.13 -17.27
C ASP A 465 34.99 10.31 -18.23
N ARG A 466 33.96 11.06 -18.64
CA ARG A 466 34.13 12.28 -19.47
C ARG A 466 34.87 13.41 -18.76
N ASN A 467 34.88 13.43 -17.43
CA ASN A 467 35.54 14.48 -16.64
C ASN A 467 37.04 14.23 -16.48
N GLU A 468 37.52 13.00 -16.67
CA GLU A 468 38.96 12.67 -16.58
C GLU A 468 39.81 13.46 -17.59
N GLU A 469 39.25 13.69 -18.78
CA GLU A 469 39.94 14.43 -19.86
C GLU A 469 39.77 15.96 -19.76
N LYS A 470 39.09 16.47 -18.71
CA LYS A 470 38.75 17.90 -18.57
C LYS A 470 39.42 18.55 -17.36
N GLU A 471 39.75 19.82 -17.53
CA GLU A 471 40.16 20.71 -16.44
C GLU A 471 39.01 20.91 -15.45
N ALA A 472 39.31 21.10 -14.15
CA ALA A 472 38.31 21.15 -13.08
C ALA A 472 37.17 22.18 -13.30
N SER A 473 37.47 23.29 -14.00
CA SER A 473 36.50 24.32 -14.37
C SER A 473 35.56 23.95 -15.52
N GLU A 474 35.88 22.91 -16.30
CA GLU A 474 35.08 22.42 -17.44
C GLU A 474 34.36 21.09 -17.13
N ARG A 475 34.58 20.53 -15.93
CA ARG A 475 33.96 19.29 -15.47
C ARG A 475 32.47 19.48 -15.17
N GLU A 476 31.72 18.40 -15.36
CA GLU A 476 30.33 18.30 -14.89
C GLU A 476 30.34 17.93 -13.40
N TRP A 477 29.92 18.86 -12.54
CA TRP A 477 29.88 18.67 -11.09
C TRP A 477 28.56 18.05 -10.65
N TRP A 478 28.64 17.20 -9.62
CA TRP A 478 27.51 16.50 -9.01
C TRP A 478 27.44 16.82 -7.52
N ILE A 479 26.21 16.77 -6.99
CA ILE A 479 25.94 16.88 -5.56
C ILE A 479 25.42 15.55 -5.04
N LEU A 480 26.17 14.96 -4.10
CA LEU A 480 25.80 13.75 -3.39
C LEU A 480 24.89 14.11 -2.22
N LYS A 481 23.74 13.44 -2.11
CA LYS A 481 22.82 13.60 -0.99
C LYS A 481 22.51 12.23 -0.37
N PRO A 482 22.73 12.04 0.95
CA PRO A 482 22.31 10.82 1.63
C PRO A 482 20.78 10.75 1.74
N GLY A 483 20.19 9.56 1.61
CA GLY A 483 18.74 9.38 1.54
C GLY A 483 17.98 9.54 2.86
N MET A 484 18.68 9.54 4.00
CA MET A 484 18.11 9.68 5.35
C MET A 484 18.94 10.60 6.25
N SER A 485 19.68 11.57 5.69
CA SER A 485 20.35 12.58 6.53
C SER A 485 19.42 13.76 6.82
N ASP A 486 19.36 14.16 8.08
CA ASP A 486 18.62 15.35 8.50
C ASP A 486 19.45 16.62 8.21
N ARG A 487 18.73 17.73 7.97
CA ARG A 487 19.27 19.10 7.90
C ARG A 487 20.37 19.35 6.85
N GLY A 488 20.63 18.43 5.93
CA GLY A 488 21.68 18.57 4.91
C GLY A 488 23.07 18.12 5.36
N GLN A 489 23.15 17.38 6.47
CA GLN A 489 24.36 16.66 6.88
C GLN A 489 24.74 15.62 5.79
N GLY A 490 26.04 15.45 5.55
CA GLY A 490 26.55 14.47 4.57
C GLY A 490 26.40 14.88 3.09
N ILE A 491 25.96 16.10 2.79
CA ILE A 491 25.97 16.59 1.40
C ILE A 491 27.40 16.96 1.00
N ARG A 492 27.83 16.48 -0.17
CA ARG A 492 29.17 16.74 -0.74
C ARG A 492 29.08 17.00 -2.23
N LEU A 493 30.04 17.76 -2.76
CA LEU A 493 30.21 17.97 -4.20
C LEU A 493 31.35 17.09 -4.70
N PHE A 494 31.21 16.56 -5.90
CA PHE A 494 32.23 15.75 -6.55
C PHE A 494 32.12 15.87 -8.07
N SER A 495 33.20 15.55 -8.77
CA SER A 495 33.30 15.57 -10.22
C SER A 495 33.99 14.33 -10.80
N THR A 496 34.77 13.61 -10.00
CA THR A 496 35.48 12.39 -10.40
C THR A 496 35.13 11.21 -9.49
N MET A 497 35.46 9.99 -9.94
CA MET A 497 35.31 8.77 -9.14
C MET A 497 36.21 8.80 -7.91
N GLU A 498 37.44 9.31 -8.04
CA GLU A 498 38.39 9.47 -6.92
C GLU A 498 37.82 10.39 -5.83
N GLU A 499 37.29 11.56 -6.21
CA GLU A 499 36.65 12.49 -5.26
C GLU A 499 35.41 11.85 -4.58
N LEU A 500 34.67 10.99 -5.30
CA LEU A 500 33.53 10.29 -4.72
C LEU A 500 33.98 9.19 -3.75
N GLN A 501 35.02 8.42 -4.09
CA GLN A 501 35.59 7.39 -3.22
C GLN A 501 36.13 8.01 -1.93
N ASP A 502 36.87 9.11 -2.01
CA ASP A 502 37.42 9.84 -0.86
C ASP A 502 36.31 10.28 0.12
N ILE A 503 35.14 10.68 -0.39
CA ILE A 503 33.98 11.04 0.45
C ILE A 503 33.48 9.83 1.25
N PHE A 504 33.39 8.66 0.62
CA PHE A 504 32.91 7.44 1.28
C PHE A 504 33.94 6.87 2.25
N ASP A 505 35.22 6.88 1.88
CA ASP A 505 36.33 6.44 2.73
C ASP A 505 36.42 7.32 4.00
N GLY A 506 36.29 8.64 3.85
CA GLY A 506 36.27 9.58 4.98
C GLY A 506 35.13 9.33 5.98
N TRP A 507 33.97 8.86 5.51
CA TRP A 507 32.87 8.46 6.42
C TRP A 507 33.13 7.14 7.17
N GLU A 508 34.00 6.29 6.65
CA GLU A 508 34.40 5.05 7.33
C GLU A 508 35.55 5.27 8.32
N GLU A 509 36.50 6.16 8.01
CA GLU A 509 37.64 6.52 8.88
C GLU A 509 37.24 7.25 10.17
N ASP A 510 36.17 8.04 10.14
CA ASP A 510 35.64 8.76 11.32
C ASP A 510 35.00 7.82 12.38
N ARG A 511 35.12 6.49 12.24
CA ARG A 511 34.72 5.53 13.28
C ARG A 511 35.68 5.56 14.47
N PRO A 512 35.19 5.70 15.72
CA PRO A 512 36.00 5.30 16.87
C PRO A 512 36.19 3.77 16.83
N ASP A 513 37.44 3.31 16.74
CA ASP A 513 37.80 1.90 16.88
C ASP A 513 37.30 1.39 18.25
N SER A 514 36.27 0.54 18.26
CA SER A 514 35.76 -0.10 19.48
C SER A 514 36.59 -1.33 19.87
N ASP A 515 37.90 -1.33 19.61
CA ASP A 515 38.80 -2.48 19.79
C ASP A 515 39.92 -2.25 20.84
N ASP A 516 39.74 -1.28 21.75
CA ASP A 516 40.62 -1.08 22.93
C ASP A 516 39.97 -1.59 24.24
N GLU A 517 39.39 -2.79 24.24
CA GLU A 517 39.17 -3.56 25.49
C GLU A 517 40.05 -4.82 25.52
N GLU A 518 41.37 -4.64 25.59
CA GLU A 518 42.28 -5.62 26.18
C GLU A 518 42.78 -5.15 27.56
N ASP A 519 42.48 -5.99 28.56
CA ASP A 519 43.22 -6.20 29.81
C ASP A 519 43.34 -5.07 30.86
N GLY A 520 42.45 -5.11 31.85
CA GLY A 520 42.66 -4.41 33.13
C GLY A 520 41.78 -4.91 34.27
N GLU A 521 42.33 -5.74 35.15
CA GLU A 521 41.69 -6.13 36.41
C GLU A 521 41.34 -4.92 37.29
N GLY A 522 40.07 -4.86 37.74
CA GLY A 522 39.72 -4.43 39.10
C GLY A 522 39.71 -2.93 39.46
N GLN A 523 38.55 -2.52 39.98
CA GLN A 523 38.27 -1.44 40.96
C GLN A 523 38.01 0.01 40.50
N GLN A 524 36.83 0.45 40.97
CA GLN A 524 36.47 1.77 41.50
C GLN A 524 36.30 2.95 40.53
N GLY A 525 35.02 3.21 40.22
CA GLY A 525 34.33 4.47 40.47
C GLY A 525 35.09 5.78 40.24
N GLY A 526 34.79 6.42 39.11
CA GLY A 526 35.03 7.83 38.87
C GLY A 526 34.11 8.31 37.76
N ALA A 527 33.27 9.30 38.06
CA ALA A 527 32.44 10.00 37.08
C ALA A 527 33.31 10.76 36.09
N ALA A 528 33.05 10.60 34.79
CA ALA A 528 33.61 11.43 33.73
C ALA A 528 32.61 11.53 32.57
N ASP A 529 32.02 12.73 32.44
CA ASP A 529 31.54 13.43 31.24
C ASP A 529 30.89 12.62 30.10
N GLU A 530 29.55 12.52 30.15
CA GLU A 530 28.66 12.20 29.03
C GLU A 530 28.31 13.46 28.19
N ASP A 531 29.30 14.28 27.80
CA ASP A 531 29.04 15.52 27.03
C ASP A 531 30.03 15.71 25.86
N ALA A 532 30.14 14.69 25.00
CA ALA A 532 30.75 14.84 23.68
C ALA A 532 30.12 13.86 22.67
N ASP A 533 28.82 14.03 22.42
CA ASP A 533 28.11 13.35 21.33
C ASP A 533 28.54 13.99 20.01
N GLY A 534 29.67 13.51 19.47
CA GLY A 534 30.08 13.79 18.10
C GLY A 534 29.19 13.00 17.14
N ASP A 535 28.35 13.71 16.39
CA ASP A 535 27.35 13.17 15.47
C ASP A 535 28.03 12.62 14.20
N TYR A 536 28.54 11.39 14.26
CA TYR A 536 29.25 10.73 13.15
C TYR A 536 28.28 10.13 12.11
N ILE A 537 28.47 10.48 10.84
CA ILE A 537 27.69 9.93 9.72
C ILE A 537 28.27 8.58 9.30
N THR A 538 27.68 7.47 9.76
CA THR A 538 28.13 6.14 9.35
C THR A 538 27.52 5.73 7.99
N ALA A 539 28.35 5.46 6.98
CA ALA A 539 27.89 4.93 5.69
C ALA A 539 27.05 3.64 5.84
N SER A 540 27.35 2.78 6.83
CA SER A 540 26.57 1.56 7.10
C SER A 540 25.12 1.79 7.58
N HIS A 541 24.81 2.99 8.11
CA HIS A 541 23.47 3.40 8.52
C HIS A 541 22.70 4.07 7.36
N LEU A 542 23.39 4.64 6.38
CA LEU A 542 22.84 5.33 5.22
C LEU A 542 23.15 4.54 3.95
N ARG A 543 22.30 3.57 3.60
CA ARG A 543 22.56 2.70 2.42
C ARG A 543 22.16 3.32 1.08
N HIS A 544 21.29 4.32 1.09
CA HIS A 544 20.72 4.90 -0.14
C HIS A 544 21.28 6.31 -0.36
N PHE A 545 21.83 6.54 -1.54
CA PHE A 545 22.36 7.84 -1.96
C PHE A 545 21.70 8.31 -3.24
N VAL A 546 21.67 9.64 -3.41
CA VAL A 546 21.24 10.27 -4.66
C VAL A 546 22.28 11.27 -5.11
N ALA A 547 22.82 11.07 -6.31
CA ALA A 547 23.66 12.03 -7.00
C ALA A 547 22.83 12.84 -7.98
N GLN A 548 22.89 14.16 -7.87
CA GLN A 548 22.20 15.08 -8.77
C GLN A 548 23.21 15.98 -9.47
N PRO A 549 23.06 16.30 -10.77
CA PRO A 549 23.89 17.29 -11.45
C PRO A 549 23.80 18.63 -10.72
N TYR A 550 24.94 19.18 -10.36
CA TYR A 550 25.02 20.46 -9.67
C TYR A 550 24.76 21.61 -10.65
N ILE A 551 23.88 22.53 -10.26
CA ILE A 551 23.50 23.65 -11.11
C ILE A 551 24.51 24.79 -10.89
N HIS A 552 25.33 25.01 -11.90
CA HIS A 552 26.36 26.04 -11.92
C HIS A 552 26.39 26.76 -13.29
N PRO A 553 26.61 28.08 -13.32
CA PRO A 553 26.62 29.00 -12.18
C PRO A 553 25.19 29.42 -11.73
N PRO A 554 24.94 29.62 -10.42
CA PRO A 554 23.68 30.15 -9.94
C PRO A 554 23.56 31.67 -10.19
N LEU A 555 22.33 32.20 -10.16
CA LEU A 555 22.09 33.63 -10.14
C LEU A 555 22.60 34.23 -8.82
N LEU A 556 23.53 35.17 -8.90
CA LEU A 556 24.11 35.85 -7.75
C LEU A 556 23.58 37.28 -7.65
N LEU A 557 23.11 37.67 -6.45
CA LEU A 557 22.65 39.03 -6.21
C LEU A 557 23.80 39.89 -5.65
N SER A 558 24.01 41.05 -6.26
CA SER A 558 24.96 42.06 -5.77
C SER A 558 24.41 42.82 -4.56
N PRO A 559 25.24 43.25 -3.59
CA PRO A 559 26.71 43.31 -3.64
C PRO A 559 27.44 42.10 -3.02
N ALA A 560 26.72 41.17 -2.39
CA ALA A 560 27.33 40.14 -1.56
C ALA A 560 27.61 38.82 -2.30
N GLY A 561 27.00 38.59 -3.48
CA GLY A 561 27.32 37.44 -4.33
C GLY A 561 26.93 36.08 -3.72
N HIS A 562 25.88 36.04 -2.90
CA HIS A 562 25.44 34.81 -2.24
C HIS A 562 24.50 34.02 -3.15
N LYS A 563 24.62 32.68 -3.10
CA LYS A 563 23.65 31.75 -3.71
C LYS A 563 22.34 31.81 -2.93
N PHE A 564 21.21 31.67 -3.61
CA PHE A 564 19.90 31.57 -2.97
C PHE A 564 18.99 30.59 -3.68
N HIS A 565 18.06 29.98 -2.95
CA HIS A 565 16.93 29.24 -3.53
C HIS A 565 15.60 29.95 -3.21
N ILE A 566 14.59 29.68 -4.03
CA ILE A 566 13.24 30.21 -3.86
C ILE A 566 12.36 29.11 -3.27
N ARG A 567 11.85 29.34 -2.06
CA ARG A 567 10.83 28.51 -1.43
C ARG A 567 9.45 29.00 -1.89
N THR A 568 8.74 28.12 -2.57
CA THR A 568 7.40 28.35 -3.12
C THR A 568 6.38 27.48 -2.39
N TYR A 569 5.34 28.09 -1.84
CA TYR A 569 4.25 27.32 -1.23
C TYR A 569 3.20 26.93 -2.27
N VAL A 570 2.85 25.65 -2.28
CA VAL A 570 1.91 25.06 -3.22
C VAL A 570 0.80 24.35 -2.46
N LEU A 571 -0.44 24.60 -2.86
CA LEU A 571 -1.61 23.91 -2.36
C LEU A 571 -2.12 22.96 -3.46
N CYS A 572 -2.28 21.70 -3.11
CA CYS A 572 -3.03 20.74 -3.89
C CYS A 572 -4.34 20.43 -3.19
N THR A 573 -5.44 20.34 -3.93
CA THR A 573 -6.75 19.99 -3.36
C THR A 573 -7.49 19.01 -4.26
N GLY A 574 -8.14 18.02 -3.65
CA GLY A 574 -8.97 17.05 -4.35
C GLY A 574 -8.18 16.13 -5.28
N SER A 575 -8.70 15.93 -6.50
CA SER A 575 -8.15 14.96 -7.47
C SER A 575 -8.11 15.50 -8.91
N LEU A 576 -7.30 16.49 -9.28
CA LEU A 576 -6.23 17.20 -8.56
C LEU A 576 -6.22 18.65 -9.07
N ASP A 577 -6.47 19.62 -8.20
CA ASP A 577 -6.26 21.03 -8.51
C ASP A 577 -4.99 21.54 -7.81
N VAL A 578 -4.11 22.21 -8.56
CA VAL A 578 -2.81 22.68 -8.09
C VAL A 578 -2.78 24.21 -8.13
N TYR A 579 -2.42 24.81 -7.00
CA TYR A 579 -2.33 26.25 -6.81
C TYR A 579 -0.96 26.64 -6.31
N VAL A 580 -0.32 27.61 -6.96
CA VAL A 580 0.93 28.23 -6.53
C VAL A 580 0.63 29.52 -5.79
N TYR A 581 1.17 29.69 -4.60
CA TYR A 581 1.05 30.94 -3.85
C TYR A 581 2.04 31.98 -4.37
N LYS A 582 1.54 33.17 -4.68
CA LYS A 582 2.33 34.23 -5.29
C LYS A 582 3.47 34.71 -4.38
N HIS A 583 3.24 34.83 -3.08
CA HIS A 583 4.25 35.38 -2.16
C HIS A 583 5.27 34.29 -1.76
N MET A 584 6.42 34.30 -2.43
CA MET A 584 7.52 33.33 -2.25
C MET A 584 8.67 33.93 -1.44
N LEU A 585 9.51 33.06 -0.87
CA LEU A 585 10.69 33.42 -0.09
C LEU A 585 11.96 33.12 -0.86
N ALA A 586 12.97 33.96 -0.74
CA ALA A 586 14.33 33.73 -1.21
C ALA A 586 15.24 33.49 0.01
N LEU A 587 15.86 32.32 0.09
CA LEU A 587 16.72 31.89 1.19
C LEU A 587 18.17 31.86 0.72
N PHE A 588 19.03 32.63 1.37
CA PHE A 588 20.43 32.84 0.99
C PHE A 588 21.37 31.91 1.75
N ALA A 589 22.46 31.51 1.09
CA ALA A 589 23.58 30.79 1.68
C ALA A 589 24.26 31.63 2.76
N GLY A 590 25.02 30.99 3.65
CA GLY A 590 25.68 31.67 4.78
C GLY A 590 26.92 32.45 4.34
N LYS A 591 27.56 31.98 3.25
CA LYS A 591 28.76 32.58 2.66
C LYS A 591 28.52 33.02 1.20
N PRO A 592 29.34 33.97 0.70
CA PRO A 592 29.40 34.26 -0.73
C PRO A 592 29.70 33.01 -1.55
N TYR A 593 29.12 32.92 -2.74
CA TYR A 593 29.30 31.77 -3.61
C TYR A 593 30.71 31.75 -4.21
N THR A 594 31.35 30.59 -4.12
CA THR A 594 32.59 30.25 -4.83
C THR A 594 32.29 29.17 -5.87
N ALA A 595 33.17 28.99 -6.86
CA ALA A 595 32.97 27.91 -7.81
C ALA A 595 33.29 26.54 -7.16
N PRO A 596 32.63 25.44 -7.57
CA PRO A 596 32.83 24.12 -6.96
C PRO A 596 34.28 23.64 -6.90
N TRP A 597 35.08 23.94 -7.94
CA TRP A 597 36.49 23.53 -8.02
C TRP A 597 37.45 24.37 -7.16
N GLU A 598 37.01 25.50 -6.60
CA GLU A 598 37.87 26.36 -5.77
C GLU A 598 37.85 25.94 -4.30
N ALA A 599 36.71 25.44 -3.83
CA ALA A 599 36.51 25.02 -2.44
C ALA A 599 35.35 24.00 -2.36
N PRO A 600 35.52 22.77 -2.86
CA PRO A 600 34.44 21.77 -2.93
C PRO A 600 33.88 21.39 -1.54
N ASP A 601 34.69 21.55 -0.50
CA ASP A 601 34.34 21.25 0.89
C ASP A 601 33.61 22.40 1.62
N ASP A 602 33.48 23.60 1.03
CA ASP A 602 32.81 24.75 1.68
C ASP A 602 31.29 24.68 1.54
N ILE A 603 30.70 23.76 2.30
CA ILE A 603 29.26 23.45 2.29
C ILE A 603 28.39 24.69 2.55
N GLU A 604 28.86 25.65 3.35
CA GLU A 604 28.14 26.89 3.68
C GLU A 604 27.98 27.87 2.51
N ALA A 605 28.85 27.78 1.50
CA ALA A 605 28.75 28.56 0.25
C ALA A 605 27.76 27.92 -0.75
N PHE A 606 27.53 26.60 -0.64
CA PHE A 606 26.71 25.84 -1.57
C PHE A 606 25.31 25.51 -1.07
N LEU A 607 25.14 25.37 0.25
CA LEU A 607 23.87 25.09 0.89
C LEU A 607 23.20 26.37 1.38
N THR A 608 21.91 26.45 1.14
CA THR A 608 21.05 27.60 1.42
C THR A 608 20.06 27.31 2.55
N ASN A 609 20.23 26.18 3.24
CA ASN A 609 19.40 25.76 4.36
C ASN A 609 19.77 26.59 5.60
N THR A 610 18.78 27.32 6.14
CA THR A 610 18.95 28.19 7.30
C THR A 610 19.25 27.45 8.61
N CYS A 611 18.96 26.14 8.67
CA CYS A 611 19.17 25.31 9.88
C CYS A 611 20.64 24.91 10.13
N LEU A 612 21.51 25.08 9.13
CA LEU A 612 22.96 24.81 9.24
C LEU A 612 23.78 26.07 9.55
N GLN A 613 23.14 27.23 9.68
CA GLN A 613 23.80 28.50 9.91
C GLN A 613 23.78 28.79 11.42
N ASP A 614 24.95 28.98 12.04
CA ASP A 614 25.14 29.18 13.49
C ASP A 614 24.40 30.42 14.06
N SER A 615 23.84 31.27 13.20
CA SER A 615 22.82 32.26 13.57
C SER A 615 22.11 32.80 12.31
N PRO A 616 20.77 32.80 12.24
CA PRO A 616 20.07 33.47 11.16
C PRO A 616 20.23 34.98 11.32
N ASN A 617 21.13 35.59 10.56
CA ASN A 617 21.13 37.05 10.41
C ASN A 617 19.81 37.50 9.77
N GLU A 618 19.28 38.68 10.14
CA GLU A 618 18.01 39.25 9.64
C GLU A 618 17.90 39.36 8.10
N ASN A 619 18.99 39.17 7.36
CA ASN A 619 19.06 39.29 5.90
C ASN A 619 19.12 37.96 5.12
N THR A 620 19.09 36.79 5.78
CA THR A 620 19.22 35.48 5.11
C THR A 620 17.93 35.03 4.42
N VAL A 621 16.78 35.60 4.78
CA VAL A 621 15.49 35.28 4.17
C VAL A 621 14.81 36.57 3.73
N GLN A 622 14.48 36.66 2.44
CA GLN A 622 13.86 37.85 1.84
C GLN A 622 12.62 37.49 1.03
N ARG A 623 11.75 38.48 0.78
CA ARG A 623 10.59 38.29 -0.12
C ARG A 623 11.10 38.22 -1.57
N PHE A 624 10.69 37.22 -2.34
CA PHE A 624 11.08 37.07 -3.75
C PHE A 624 10.78 38.34 -4.57
N TRP A 625 9.60 38.93 -4.40
CA TRP A 625 9.21 40.16 -5.10
C TRP A 625 9.94 41.41 -4.62
N GLY A 626 10.68 41.32 -3.51
CA GLY A 626 11.53 42.39 -2.98
C GLY A 626 13.00 42.29 -3.42
N LEU A 627 13.36 41.26 -4.19
CA LEU A 627 14.73 41.10 -4.67
C LEU A 627 15.14 42.25 -5.62
N PRO A 628 16.41 42.68 -5.60
CA PRO A 628 16.93 43.75 -6.46
C PRO A 628 17.12 43.29 -7.92
N LEU A 629 16.08 42.71 -8.53
CA LEU A 629 16.04 42.26 -9.91
C LEU A 629 14.98 43.06 -10.69
N GLU A 630 15.14 43.13 -12.02
CA GLU A 630 14.13 43.75 -12.87
C GLU A 630 12.79 42.99 -12.78
N GLY A 631 11.67 43.71 -12.70
CA GLY A 631 10.34 43.10 -12.57
C GLY A 631 10.01 42.09 -13.67
N ALA A 632 10.50 42.32 -14.90
CA ALA A 632 10.31 41.38 -16.01
C ALA A 632 11.03 40.03 -15.80
N VAL A 633 12.17 40.04 -15.10
CA VAL A 633 12.91 38.81 -14.74
C VAL A 633 12.16 38.05 -13.66
N LEU A 634 11.68 38.76 -12.62
CA LEU A 634 10.89 38.16 -11.54
C LEU A 634 9.59 37.51 -12.06
N GLU A 635 8.86 38.20 -12.94
CA GLU A 635 7.65 37.65 -13.56
C GLU A 635 7.96 36.44 -14.46
N ARG A 636 9.09 36.44 -15.19
CA ARG A 636 9.52 35.29 -15.99
C ARG A 636 9.82 34.08 -15.11
N VAL A 637 10.60 34.27 -14.05
CA VAL A 637 10.94 33.20 -13.08
C VAL A 637 9.68 32.65 -12.42
N PHE A 638 8.76 33.52 -12.00
CA PHE A 638 7.47 33.10 -11.44
C PHE A 638 6.63 32.30 -12.46
N GLY A 639 6.61 32.70 -13.73
CA GLY A 639 5.97 31.95 -14.81
C GLY A 639 6.54 30.55 -14.98
N GLN A 640 7.88 30.42 -14.98
CA GLN A 640 8.57 29.13 -15.06
C GLN A 640 8.26 28.23 -13.86
N ILE A 641 8.23 28.80 -12.64
CA ILE A 641 7.84 28.08 -11.42
C ILE A 641 6.41 27.57 -11.54
N CYS A 642 5.47 28.39 -12.01
CA CYS A 642 4.07 28.01 -12.19
C CYS A 642 3.90 26.87 -13.20
N GLU A 643 4.56 26.99 -14.36
CA GLU A 643 4.49 26.00 -15.43
C GLU A 643 5.11 24.66 -15.00
N THR A 644 6.32 24.71 -14.42
CA THR A 644 7.03 23.53 -13.90
C THR A 644 6.24 22.85 -12.78
N THR A 645 5.69 23.62 -11.85
CA THR A 645 4.85 23.09 -10.75
C THR A 645 3.60 22.41 -11.31
N GLY A 646 2.91 23.05 -12.25
CA GLY A 646 1.74 22.44 -12.88
C GLY A 646 2.09 21.10 -13.53
N GLU A 647 3.12 21.07 -14.37
CA GLU A 647 3.47 19.88 -15.14
C GLU A 647 4.05 18.75 -14.26
N VAL A 648 4.82 19.04 -13.21
CA VAL A 648 5.40 18.00 -12.34
C VAL A 648 4.33 17.27 -11.52
N PHE A 649 3.30 17.99 -11.04
CA PHE A 649 2.18 17.38 -10.33
C PHE A 649 1.28 16.57 -11.28
N GLU A 650 1.09 17.04 -12.52
CA GLU A 650 0.41 16.26 -13.56
C GLU A 650 1.18 14.99 -13.92
N ALA A 651 2.50 15.11 -14.10
CA ALA A 651 3.39 14.00 -14.36
C ALA A 651 3.33 12.96 -13.25
N ALA A 652 3.43 13.37 -11.97
CA ALA A 652 3.31 12.45 -10.85
C ALA A 652 1.95 11.73 -10.84
N ALA A 653 0.86 12.46 -11.08
CA ALA A 653 -0.49 11.89 -10.99
C ALA A 653 -0.82 10.92 -12.13
N ARG A 654 -0.30 11.17 -13.34
CA ARG A 654 -0.59 10.38 -14.54
C ARG A 654 0.46 9.32 -14.85
N ALA A 655 1.75 9.61 -14.62
CA ALA A 655 2.84 8.69 -14.93
C ALA A 655 3.16 7.74 -13.77
N MET A 656 2.94 8.16 -12.52
CA MET A 656 3.29 7.41 -11.31
C MET A 656 2.08 7.18 -10.37
N PRO A 657 0.92 6.68 -10.85
CA PRO A 657 -0.31 6.60 -10.07
C PRO A 657 -0.23 5.64 -8.88
N ILE A 658 0.75 4.73 -8.84
CA ILE A 658 1.02 3.87 -7.68
C ILE A 658 1.67 4.68 -6.55
N HIS A 659 2.54 5.64 -6.90
CA HIS A 659 3.39 6.39 -5.96
C HIS A 659 2.88 7.81 -5.66
N PHE A 660 1.91 8.32 -6.41
CA PHE A 660 1.11 9.50 -6.05
C PHE A 660 -0.38 9.23 -6.28
N GLN A 661 -1.13 9.18 -5.18
CA GLN A 661 -2.57 8.90 -5.17
C GLN A 661 -3.30 10.06 -4.51
N THR A 662 -4.03 10.80 -5.33
CA THR A 662 -4.86 11.92 -4.87
C THR A 662 -6.21 11.41 -4.36
N LEU A 663 -6.76 12.13 -3.37
CA LEU A 663 -8.06 11.84 -2.76
C LEU A 663 -8.97 13.08 -2.88
N PRO A 664 -10.25 12.94 -3.27
CA PRO A 664 -11.15 14.09 -3.45
C PRO A 664 -11.42 14.85 -2.15
N ASN A 665 -11.22 14.21 -1.00
CA ASN A 665 -11.43 14.74 0.33
C ASN A 665 -10.13 14.96 1.11
N ALA A 666 -9.05 15.21 0.38
CA ALA A 666 -7.80 15.68 0.94
C ALA A 666 -7.39 16.99 0.26
N PHE A 667 -6.67 17.81 1.01
CA PHE A 667 -5.80 18.82 0.44
C PHE A 667 -4.42 18.63 1.05
N GLU A 668 -3.39 19.10 0.39
CA GLU A 668 -2.04 19.03 0.93
C GLU A 668 -1.25 20.25 0.54
N VAL A 669 -0.41 20.68 1.48
CA VAL A 669 0.50 21.80 1.33
C VAL A 669 1.91 21.28 1.11
N PHE A 670 2.57 21.81 0.08
CA PHE A 670 3.95 21.51 -0.27
C PHE A 670 4.80 22.78 -0.29
N GLY A 671 6.07 22.65 0.06
CA GLY A 671 7.10 23.65 -0.19
C GLY A 671 8.00 23.16 -1.31
N LEU A 672 8.07 23.90 -2.41
CA LEU A 672 8.94 23.59 -3.55
C LEU A 672 10.15 24.51 -3.52
N ASP A 673 11.32 23.93 -3.68
CA ASP A 673 12.58 24.66 -3.70
C ASP A 673 13.12 24.76 -5.12
N PHE A 674 13.28 26.00 -5.60
CA PHE A 674 13.78 26.31 -6.92
C PHE A 674 15.12 27.04 -6.84
N LEU A 675 16.08 26.66 -7.68
CA LEU A 675 17.31 27.43 -7.89
C LEU A 675 17.22 28.17 -9.22
N VAL A 676 17.63 29.44 -9.26
CA VAL A 676 17.72 30.20 -10.51
C VAL A 676 19.17 30.21 -10.97
N ASP A 677 19.41 29.87 -12.24
CA ASP A 677 20.75 29.95 -12.84
C ASP A 677 21.09 31.37 -13.37
N ASP A 678 22.33 31.59 -13.79
CA ASP A 678 22.80 32.88 -14.32
C ASP A 678 22.04 33.36 -15.58
N LYS A 679 21.40 32.45 -16.32
CA LYS A 679 20.55 32.75 -17.47
C LYS A 679 19.13 33.15 -17.05
N GLY A 680 18.80 32.99 -15.78
CA GLY A 680 17.50 33.28 -15.21
C GLY A 680 16.47 32.20 -15.54
N GLU A 681 16.91 30.94 -15.65
CA GLU A 681 16.07 29.74 -15.70
C GLU A 681 15.89 29.17 -14.29
N ALA A 682 14.64 28.88 -13.92
CA ALA A 682 14.30 28.28 -12.63
C ALA A 682 14.34 26.75 -12.69
N TRP A 683 15.06 26.13 -11.75
CA TRP A 683 15.27 24.69 -11.66
C TRP A 683 14.69 24.15 -10.36
N LEU A 684 13.74 23.22 -10.44
CA LEU A 684 13.17 22.52 -9.30
C LEU A 684 14.24 21.60 -8.68
N LEU A 685 14.49 21.78 -7.39
CA LEU A 685 15.45 21.00 -6.61
C LEU A 685 14.76 19.83 -5.89
N GLU A 686 13.66 20.13 -5.20
CA GLU A 686 12.92 19.18 -4.35
C GLU A 686 11.51 19.69 -4.00
N ILE A 687 10.66 18.77 -3.57
CA ILE A 687 9.28 19.01 -3.13
C ILE A 687 9.14 18.48 -1.71
N ASN A 688 8.89 19.37 -0.76
CA ASN A 688 8.79 19.04 0.66
C ASN A 688 7.31 19.02 1.08
N ALA A 689 6.81 17.87 1.54
CA ALA A 689 5.50 17.81 2.22
C ALA A 689 5.66 18.28 3.66
N PHE A 690 4.59 18.86 4.23
CA PHE A 690 4.63 19.50 5.55
C PHE A 690 5.83 20.46 5.66
N PRO A 691 5.94 21.47 4.77
CA PRO A 691 7.11 22.32 4.72
C PRO A 691 7.33 23.05 6.04
N ASP A 692 8.59 23.25 6.40
CA ASP A 692 8.94 24.04 7.58
C ASP A 692 8.65 25.53 7.33
N PHE A 693 7.67 26.06 8.06
CA PHE A 693 7.28 27.46 7.99
C PHE A 693 8.07 28.35 8.93
N LYS A 694 8.80 27.79 9.91
CA LYS A 694 9.61 28.58 10.87
C LYS A 694 10.76 29.30 10.19
N GLN A 695 11.24 28.76 9.07
CA GLN A 695 12.29 29.36 8.22
C GLN A 695 11.94 30.76 7.70
N THR A 696 10.66 31.13 7.73
CA THR A 696 10.19 32.45 7.25
C THR A 696 10.67 33.59 8.16
N GLY A 697 11.05 33.34 9.42
CA GLY A 697 11.43 34.39 10.38
C GLY A 697 10.24 35.22 10.87
N GLY A 698 10.43 35.96 11.97
CA GLY A 698 9.35 36.68 12.66
C GLY A 698 8.67 37.76 11.81
N ASP A 699 9.43 38.47 10.98
CA ASP A 699 8.97 39.63 10.20
C ASP A 699 8.21 39.25 8.92
N LEU A 700 8.27 37.99 8.50
CA LEU A 700 7.57 37.48 7.32
C LEU A 700 6.40 36.57 7.68
N ARG A 701 5.98 36.57 8.95
CA ARG A 701 4.81 35.83 9.46
C ARG A 701 3.53 36.07 8.65
N GLU A 702 3.37 37.29 8.12
CA GLU A 702 2.25 37.68 7.25
C GLU A 702 2.12 36.80 5.99
N ILE A 703 3.24 36.33 5.43
CA ILE A 703 3.24 35.47 4.23
C ILE A 703 2.61 34.13 4.54
N VAL A 704 3.01 33.50 5.64
CA VAL A 704 2.48 32.21 6.10
C VAL A 704 1.00 32.35 6.49
N GLU A 705 0.64 33.46 7.16
CA GLU A 705 -0.74 33.73 7.52
C GLU A 705 -1.63 33.91 6.28
N GLY A 706 -1.18 34.71 5.30
CA GLY A 706 -1.88 34.89 4.01
C GLY A 706 -2.01 33.59 3.23
N PHE A 707 -0.97 32.75 3.25
CA PHE A 707 -1.02 31.43 2.63
C PHE A 707 -2.12 30.56 3.24
N TRP A 708 -2.17 30.44 4.57
CA TRP A 708 -3.20 29.65 5.26
C TRP A 708 -4.62 30.23 5.10
N ARG A 709 -4.77 31.57 4.99
CA ARG A 709 -6.05 32.18 4.58
C ARG A 709 -6.46 31.70 3.18
N GLY A 710 -5.51 31.67 2.25
CA GLY A 710 -5.70 31.09 0.91
C GLY A 710 -6.10 29.61 0.96
N VAL A 711 -5.43 28.79 1.77
CA VAL A 711 -5.76 27.36 1.95
C VAL A 711 -7.18 27.17 2.46
N VAL A 712 -7.58 27.89 3.51
CA VAL A 712 -8.94 27.78 4.05
C VAL A 712 -9.98 28.22 3.02
N LYS A 713 -9.70 29.28 2.26
CA LYS A 713 -10.61 29.80 1.23
C LYS A 713 -10.75 28.88 0.02
N VAL A 714 -9.66 28.24 -0.43
CA VAL A 714 -9.63 27.43 -1.66
C VAL A 714 -9.98 25.96 -1.40
N ALA A 715 -9.48 25.37 -0.31
CA ALA A 715 -9.68 23.95 -0.02
C ALA A 715 -10.81 23.70 0.99
N VAL A 716 -10.80 24.40 2.13
CA VAL A 716 -11.69 24.07 3.27
C VAL A 716 -13.11 24.58 3.05
N GLY A 717 -13.29 25.87 2.77
CA GLY A 717 -14.60 26.50 2.60
C GLY A 717 -15.46 25.84 1.52
N PRO A 718 -14.94 25.66 0.29
CA PRO A 718 -15.66 25.00 -0.80
C PRO A 718 -16.06 23.56 -0.50
N PHE A 719 -15.19 22.78 0.18
CA PHE A 719 -15.49 21.39 0.54
C PHE A 719 -16.72 21.28 1.46
N PHE A 720 -16.84 22.15 2.47
CA PHE A 720 -17.98 22.16 3.40
C PHE A 720 -19.17 23.00 2.93
N GLY A 721 -19.11 23.61 1.74
CA GLY A 721 -20.18 24.48 1.22
C GLY A 721 -20.40 25.73 2.08
N VAL A 722 -19.34 26.23 2.72
CA VAL A 722 -19.36 27.47 3.51
C VAL A 722 -18.77 28.59 2.66
N GLU A 723 -19.59 29.56 2.27
CA GLU A 723 -19.09 30.78 1.64
C GLU A 723 -18.28 31.58 2.67
N GLY A 724 -17.01 31.82 2.37
CA GLY A 724 -16.12 32.62 3.22
C GLY A 724 -16.60 34.06 3.36
N VAL A 725 -16.32 34.68 4.51
CA VAL A 725 -16.79 36.04 4.86
C VAL A 725 -16.02 37.13 4.09
N LEU A 726 -14.79 36.83 3.66
CA LEU A 726 -13.92 37.76 2.94
C LEU A 726 -14.21 37.74 1.42
N LYS A 727 -14.98 38.73 0.96
CA LYS A 727 -15.04 39.15 -0.45
C LYS A 727 -14.20 40.42 -0.62
N GLY A 728 -13.02 40.33 -1.25
CA GLY A 728 -12.46 41.50 -1.93
C GLY A 728 -10.99 41.90 -1.82
N GLU A 729 -10.08 41.23 -1.10
CA GLU A 729 -8.67 41.72 -1.03
C GLU A 729 -7.56 40.72 -1.46
N GLU A 730 -7.78 39.41 -1.41
CA GLU A 730 -6.74 38.38 -1.71
C GLU A 730 -7.16 37.42 -2.86
N GLU A 731 -8.04 37.85 -3.77
CA GLU A 731 -8.62 36.97 -4.82
C GLU A 731 -7.65 36.47 -5.90
N GLY A 732 -6.38 36.93 -5.90
CA GLY A 732 -5.39 36.59 -6.93
C GLY A 732 -4.08 35.99 -6.43
N ASP A 733 -3.90 35.79 -5.13
CA ASP A 733 -2.61 35.35 -4.57
C ASP A 733 -2.41 33.82 -4.68
N MET A 734 -3.49 33.05 -4.77
CA MET A 734 -3.46 31.61 -5.06
C MET A 734 -3.69 31.39 -6.56
N VAL A 735 -2.61 31.24 -7.32
CA VAL A 735 -2.66 31.09 -8.79
C VAL A 735 -2.93 29.64 -9.14
N SER A 736 -4.07 29.36 -9.79
CA SER A 736 -4.38 28.01 -10.29
C SER A 736 -3.50 27.70 -11.51
N VAL A 737 -2.59 26.72 -11.38
CA VAL A 737 -1.62 26.37 -12.42
C VAL A 737 -2.03 25.13 -13.23
N ARG A 738 -2.72 24.19 -12.58
CA ARG A 738 -3.30 23.00 -13.22
C ARG A 738 -4.59 22.58 -12.55
N LYS A 739 -5.52 22.10 -13.37
CA LYS A 739 -6.72 21.37 -12.96
C LYS A 739 -6.74 20.08 -13.77
N ILE A 740 -6.59 18.96 -13.09
CA ILE A 740 -6.41 17.67 -13.75
C ILE A 740 -7.63 16.83 -13.45
N ASP A 741 -8.39 16.48 -14.50
CA ASP A 741 -9.43 15.46 -14.39
C ASP A 741 -8.77 14.08 -14.44
N LEU A 742 -8.64 13.46 -13.27
CA LEU A 742 -8.13 12.10 -13.11
C LEU A 742 -9.24 11.04 -13.18
N GLY A 743 -10.49 11.43 -13.48
CA GLY A 743 -11.65 10.53 -13.46
C GLY A 743 -12.06 10.06 -12.06
N ARG A 744 -11.49 10.65 -11.01
CA ARG A 744 -11.76 10.36 -9.59
C ARG A 744 -12.67 11.47 -9.04
N ARG A 745 -13.99 11.22 -8.95
CA ARG A 745 -14.98 12.19 -8.46
C ARG A 745 -15.60 11.74 -7.15
#